data_AF-A0A940QUC8-F1
#
_entry.id   AF-A0A940QUC8-F1
#
_cell.length_a   1.000
_cell.length_b   1.000
_cell.length_c   1.000
_cell.angle_alpha   90.00
_cell.angle_beta   90.00
_cell.angle_gamma   90.00
#
_symmetry.space_group_name_H-M   'P 1'
#
loop_
_entity.id
_entity.type
_entity.pdbx_description
1 polymer ?
#
loop_
_entity_poly.entity_id
_entity_poly.type
_entity_poly.pdbx_seq_one_letter_code
_entity_poly.pdbx_strand_id
1 'polypeptide(L)'
;MSAGSFKRKLTAILSADVKGYSRLMGENEAETVKTLTAYRRIMGELIQQHRGRVIDSPGDNILAEFASVVDAVQCGVAVQNEFKARNAELPENRRMEFRIGVNLGDVIEEENRIYGDGVNIAARLEALADPGGICISKTAFDHIESKLPLGYEYLGEQTVKNIAKPVGAYKVVMERRVVVAKAKGKKPLTPRRLGKKALVGGLGVLIVIIGAAVLNSYLRVPKNEPASKDRMAFPLPDKPSIAVLPFVNMSDDPQQEYFSDGMTEDLITDLSKISGLFVIARNSTSVYKGKPVKIRQVAEELGVRYVLEGSVRRAGDQVRINAQLIDAMSGHHLWAERYDGTMRDVFSLQDKINQKITAALAVKLTAGEKTLVSQRGTSNPAAYEEFMKGRQHHLRFTKEDYSKAEASFKKAVELDPNFGRAKEALALLYWDGGSHHMHGAFKMSNPEARLRARQYLMEAMKEPTSTTYLLSGLMDRNLRLWDAALSQLQQALALDPNDPACHNALGSSMSMSGKPKEGIEYLKTALRLDPLNPSRYLGNIGIAYFCMGEWQEAVTVIDKALKLNPQTLSWSVVLAAAYAHLGREEEARAAAQIYRRGSPSGSVFPPRTVMYFRNFEERGVANSLVEGLKKAGLFDPGPEYVHVSREDQITGDDLKTFFFPSIIEGYGSGGSQWSFTTAGDGTVTLRSPRVPGGVVDTGKRWIERDRVWTQYQNQYHGLAICSTVFKNREGTPEGKDEYLMFTDIAMIPFSQVK
;
A
#
# COMPACT_ATOMS: atom_id res chain seq x y z
N MET A 1 -14.11 16.64 8.19
CA MET A 1 -15.48 16.40 7.70
C MET A 1 -15.32 15.59 6.43
N SER A 2 -15.42 14.26 6.58
CA SER A 2 -15.15 13.21 5.60
C SER A 2 -16.14 13.27 4.44
N ALA A 3 -15.67 13.11 3.21
CA ALA A 3 -16.50 12.77 2.06
C ALA A 3 -16.33 11.28 1.79
N GLY A 4 -17.45 10.56 1.72
CA GLY A 4 -17.55 9.11 1.72
C GLY A 4 -17.12 8.48 0.40
N SER A 5 -16.81 7.18 0.47
CA SER A 5 -16.42 6.38 -0.68
C SER A 5 -17.62 6.11 -1.57
N PHE A 6 -17.65 6.81 -2.69
CA PHE A 6 -18.53 6.60 -3.82
C PHE A 6 -18.27 5.22 -4.49
N LYS A 7 -19.05 4.19 -4.14
CA LYS A 7 -19.01 2.84 -4.73
C LYS A 7 -19.95 2.77 -5.94
N ARG A 8 -19.41 2.64 -7.15
CA ARG A 8 -20.23 2.49 -8.36
C ARG A 8 -20.75 1.06 -8.50
N LYS A 9 -22.05 0.88 -8.73
CA LYS A 9 -22.72 -0.42 -8.92
C LYS A 9 -23.94 -0.29 -9.84
N LEU A 10 -24.23 -1.34 -10.59
CA LEU A 10 -25.49 -1.50 -11.33
C LEU A 10 -26.56 -2.01 -10.36
N THR A 11 -27.69 -1.30 -10.24
CA THR A 11 -28.77 -1.69 -9.32
C THR A 11 -30.14 -1.30 -9.88
N ALA A 12 -31.20 -1.97 -9.41
CA ALA A 12 -32.57 -1.55 -9.67
C ALA A 12 -32.99 -0.52 -8.62
N ILE A 13 -33.62 0.58 -9.08
CA ILE A 13 -33.93 1.76 -8.27
C ILE A 13 -35.43 1.98 -8.37
N LEU A 14 -36.09 2.11 -7.23
CA LEU A 14 -37.51 2.42 -7.10
C LEU A 14 -37.65 3.80 -6.46
N SER A 15 -38.33 4.72 -7.14
CA SER A 15 -38.69 6.04 -6.64
C SER A 15 -40.21 6.12 -6.50
N ALA A 16 -40.72 6.59 -5.36
CA ALA A 16 -42.14 6.74 -5.10
C ALA A 16 -42.46 8.11 -4.51
N ASP A 17 -43.53 8.75 -4.99
CA ASP A 17 -43.95 10.11 -4.59
C ASP A 17 -45.48 10.20 -4.43
N VAL A 18 -45.97 11.09 -3.58
CA VAL A 18 -47.41 11.30 -3.38
C VAL A 18 -47.94 12.36 -4.35
N LYS A 19 -48.95 12.00 -5.13
CA LYS A 19 -49.64 12.97 -5.96
C LYS A 19 -50.39 13.99 -5.10
N GLY A 20 -50.05 15.27 -5.25
CA GLY A 20 -50.83 16.38 -4.68
C GLY A 20 -50.66 16.54 -3.16
N TYR A 21 -49.53 16.11 -2.61
CA TYR A 21 -49.21 16.21 -1.19
C TYR A 21 -49.42 17.61 -0.60
N SER A 22 -49.02 18.67 -1.31
CA SER A 22 -49.19 20.06 -0.85
C SER A 22 -50.65 20.45 -0.62
N ARG A 23 -51.61 19.87 -1.37
CA ARG A 23 -53.04 20.09 -1.16
C ARG A 23 -53.51 19.41 0.12
N LEU A 24 -53.12 18.14 0.33
CA LEU A 24 -53.49 17.38 1.53
C LEU A 24 -52.96 18.05 2.81
N MET A 25 -51.73 18.55 2.76
CA MET A 25 -51.13 19.34 3.84
C MET A 25 -51.90 20.62 4.15
N GLY A 26 -52.34 21.35 3.11
CA GLY A 26 -53.15 22.56 3.31
C GLY A 26 -54.55 22.31 3.91
N GLU A 27 -55.09 21.10 3.76
CA GLU A 27 -56.41 20.73 4.30
C GLU A 27 -56.36 20.25 5.75
N ASN A 28 -55.38 19.41 6.10
CA ASN A 28 -55.17 18.96 7.48
C ASN A 28 -53.77 18.37 7.64
N GLU A 29 -52.87 19.15 8.23
CA GLU A 29 -51.47 18.77 8.41
C GLU A 29 -51.32 17.52 9.29
N ALA A 30 -52.01 17.49 10.43
CA ALA A 30 -51.84 16.43 11.43
C ALA A 30 -52.27 15.04 10.89
N GLU A 31 -53.41 14.98 10.21
CA GLU A 31 -53.92 13.71 9.66
C GLU A 31 -53.16 13.27 8.41
N THR A 32 -52.72 14.21 7.59
CA THR A 32 -51.88 13.92 6.40
C THR A 32 -50.53 13.35 6.81
N VAL A 33 -49.88 13.92 7.83
CA VAL A 33 -48.62 13.39 8.37
C VAL A 33 -48.82 12.00 8.99
N LYS A 34 -49.92 11.77 9.72
CA LYS A 34 -50.24 10.45 10.28
C LYS A 34 -50.44 9.39 9.20
N THR A 35 -51.19 9.72 8.15
CA THR A 35 -51.46 8.82 7.01
C THR A 35 -50.19 8.52 6.23
N LEU A 36 -49.39 9.55 5.94
CA LEU A 36 -48.08 9.39 5.28
C LEU A 36 -47.16 8.49 6.12
N THR A 37 -47.08 8.70 7.43
CA THR A 37 -46.24 7.89 8.32
C THR A 37 -46.65 6.40 8.30
N ALA A 38 -47.96 6.12 8.31
CA ALA A 38 -48.47 4.75 8.21
C ALA A 38 -48.09 4.11 6.86
N TYR A 39 -48.27 4.85 5.76
CA TYR A 39 -48.00 4.35 4.41
C TYR A 39 -46.50 4.13 4.20
N ARG A 40 -45.63 5.02 4.72
CA ARG A 40 -44.18 4.83 4.70
C ARG A 40 -43.72 3.58 5.44
N ARG A 41 -44.32 3.29 6.61
CA ARG A 41 -44.01 2.08 7.37
C ARG A 41 -44.33 0.82 6.57
N ILE A 42 -45.52 0.76 5.98
CA ILE A 42 -45.98 -0.37 5.15
C ILE A 42 -45.10 -0.52 3.91
N MET A 43 -44.79 0.59 3.23
CA MET A 43 -43.91 0.56 2.06
C MET A 43 -42.51 0.05 2.42
N GLY A 44 -41.95 0.48 3.57
CA GLY A 44 -40.68 -0.01 4.08
C GLY A 44 -40.69 -1.52 4.37
N GLU A 45 -41.76 -2.03 4.98
CA GLU A 45 -41.95 -3.47 5.23
C GLU A 45 -42.01 -4.27 3.92
N LEU A 46 -42.76 -3.78 2.92
CA LEU A 46 -42.86 -4.42 1.60
C LEU A 46 -41.53 -4.35 0.82
N ILE A 47 -40.79 -3.25 0.90
CA ILE A 47 -39.45 -3.13 0.30
C ILE A 47 -38.52 -4.19 0.88
N GLN A 48 -38.53 -4.37 2.20
CA GLN A 48 -37.68 -5.36 2.86
C GLN A 48 -38.11 -6.81 2.54
N GLN A 49 -39.42 -7.09 2.49
CA GLN A 49 -39.95 -8.41 2.11
C GLN A 49 -39.52 -8.82 0.69
N HIS A 50 -39.41 -7.86 -0.22
CA HIS A 50 -38.92 -8.05 -1.57
C HIS A 50 -37.39 -7.85 -1.68
N ARG A 51 -36.63 -8.02 -0.59
CA ARG A 51 -35.15 -7.96 -0.59
C ARG A 51 -34.57 -6.62 -1.09
N GLY A 52 -35.36 -5.55 -0.99
CA GLY A 52 -34.92 -4.18 -1.25
C GLY A 52 -34.43 -3.48 0.01
N ARG A 53 -33.71 -2.38 -0.18
CA ARG A 53 -33.23 -1.50 0.89
C ARG A 53 -33.72 -0.09 0.64
N VAL A 54 -34.40 0.51 1.62
CA VAL A 54 -34.74 1.94 1.59
C VAL A 54 -33.46 2.76 1.73
N ILE A 55 -33.23 3.66 0.79
CA ILE A 55 -32.02 4.49 0.70
C ILE A 55 -32.27 5.89 1.23
N ASP A 56 -33.39 6.50 0.86
CA ASP A 56 -33.76 7.83 1.34
C ASP A 56 -35.28 7.98 1.40
N SER A 57 -35.78 8.89 2.23
CA SER A 57 -37.23 9.17 2.32
C SER A 57 -37.57 10.65 2.64
N PRO A 58 -37.04 11.62 1.87
CA PRO A 58 -37.28 13.03 2.15
C PRO A 58 -38.73 13.44 1.84
N GLY A 59 -39.41 14.08 2.78
CA GLY A 59 -40.74 14.68 2.56
C GLY A 59 -41.86 13.64 2.40
N ASP A 60 -42.42 13.53 1.20
CA ASP A 60 -43.41 12.57 0.72
C ASP A 60 -42.82 11.50 -0.22
N ASN A 61 -41.53 11.64 -0.55
CA ASN A 61 -40.81 10.75 -1.45
C ASN A 61 -40.16 9.57 -0.70
N ILE A 62 -40.03 8.43 -1.39
CA ILE A 62 -39.25 7.25 -0.96
C ILE A 62 -38.36 6.81 -2.12
N LEU A 63 -37.08 6.57 -1.82
CA LEU A 63 -36.11 5.99 -2.74
C LEU A 63 -35.59 4.67 -2.17
N ALA A 64 -35.62 3.60 -2.97
CA ALA A 64 -35.14 2.29 -2.58
C ALA A 64 -34.31 1.64 -3.68
N GLU A 65 -33.41 0.74 -3.29
CA GLU A 65 -32.62 -0.07 -4.21
C GLU A 65 -32.88 -1.56 -4.06
N PHE A 66 -32.71 -2.30 -5.15
CA PHE A 66 -32.88 -3.74 -5.23
C PHE A 66 -31.76 -4.34 -6.08
N ALA A 67 -31.23 -5.48 -5.63
CA ALA A 67 -30.28 -6.25 -6.44
C ALA A 67 -30.93 -6.88 -7.69
N SER A 68 -32.27 -6.99 -7.71
CA SER A 68 -33.06 -7.57 -8.78
C SER A 68 -34.17 -6.62 -9.22
N VAL A 69 -34.24 -6.33 -10.53
CA VAL A 69 -35.34 -5.53 -11.10
C VAL A 69 -36.69 -6.24 -11.04
N VAL A 70 -36.69 -7.58 -11.00
CA VAL A 70 -37.92 -8.38 -10.80
C VAL A 70 -38.49 -8.10 -9.40
N ASP A 71 -37.63 -8.11 -8.39
CA ASP A 71 -38.02 -7.84 -7.00
C ASP A 71 -38.53 -6.39 -6.84
N ALA A 72 -37.86 -5.42 -7.48
CA ALA A 72 -38.28 -4.02 -7.46
C ALA A 72 -39.69 -3.81 -8.04
N VAL A 73 -40.00 -4.43 -9.18
CA VAL A 73 -41.32 -4.29 -9.82
C VAL A 73 -42.41 -5.05 -9.05
N GLN A 74 -42.12 -6.25 -8.54
CA GLN A 74 -43.05 -6.97 -7.66
C GLN A 74 -43.37 -6.18 -6.39
N CYS A 75 -42.35 -5.55 -5.78
CA CYS A 75 -42.53 -4.67 -4.64
C CYS A 75 -43.45 -3.49 -4.98
N GLY A 76 -43.20 -2.80 -6.11
CA GLY A 76 -44.06 -1.71 -6.57
C GLY A 76 -45.52 -2.14 -6.73
N VAL A 77 -45.77 -3.32 -7.30
CA VAL A 77 -47.14 -3.87 -7.45
C VAL A 77 -47.78 -4.16 -6.08
N ALA A 78 -47.04 -4.77 -5.16
CA ALA A 78 -47.54 -5.05 -3.81
C ALA A 78 -47.90 -3.76 -3.06
N VAL A 79 -47.05 -2.73 -3.16
CA VAL A 79 -47.28 -1.40 -2.58
C VAL A 79 -48.55 -0.77 -3.14
N GLN A 80 -48.72 -0.75 -4.47
CA GLN A 80 -49.91 -0.15 -5.07
C GLN A 80 -51.20 -0.90 -4.70
N ASN A 81 -51.16 -2.23 -4.60
CA ASN A 81 -52.33 -3.01 -4.18
C ASN A 81 -52.72 -2.74 -2.73
N GLU A 82 -51.74 -2.71 -1.81
CA GLU A 82 -51.96 -2.43 -0.39
C GLU A 82 -52.50 -1.00 -0.19
N PHE A 83 -51.95 -0.03 -0.91
CA PHE A 83 -52.41 1.37 -0.83
C PHE A 83 -53.78 1.56 -1.47
N LYS A 84 -54.08 0.83 -2.56
CA LYS A 84 -55.43 0.83 -3.16
C LYS A 84 -56.47 0.31 -2.16
N ALA A 85 -56.17 -0.76 -1.43
CA ALA A 85 -57.06 -1.30 -0.40
C ALA A 85 -57.31 -0.30 0.74
N ARG A 86 -56.26 0.34 1.26
CA ARG A 86 -56.38 1.32 2.35
C ARG A 86 -57.02 2.64 1.92
N ASN A 87 -56.72 3.13 0.72
CA ASN A 87 -57.37 4.32 0.18
C ASN A 87 -58.86 4.09 -0.08
N ALA A 88 -59.31 2.84 -0.29
CA ALA A 88 -60.73 2.54 -0.45
C ALA A 88 -61.54 2.81 0.84
N GLU A 89 -60.90 2.71 2.01
CA GLU A 89 -61.49 3.01 3.33
C GLU A 89 -61.49 4.52 3.66
N LEU A 90 -60.80 5.33 2.86
CA LEU A 90 -60.68 6.77 3.06
C LEU A 90 -61.60 7.58 2.12
N PRO A 91 -62.16 8.72 2.59
CA PRO A 91 -62.83 9.69 1.73
C PRO A 91 -61.94 10.15 0.57
N GLU A 92 -62.53 10.46 -0.59
CA GLU A 92 -61.77 10.76 -1.81
C GLU A 92 -60.78 11.92 -1.66
N ASN A 93 -61.14 12.96 -0.90
CA ASN A 93 -60.27 14.09 -0.61
C ASN A 93 -59.07 13.74 0.30
N ARG A 94 -59.12 12.60 1.00
CA ARG A 94 -58.10 12.07 1.92
C ARG A 94 -57.21 10.99 1.31
N ARG A 95 -57.53 10.48 0.13
CA ARG A 95 -56.76 9.40 -0.50
C ARG A 95 -55.35 9.88 -0.84
N MET A 96 -54.37 9.05 -0.51
CA MET A 96 -52.95 9.29 -0.76
C MET A 96 -52.46 8.34 -1.84
N GLU A 97 -52.50 8.81 -3.09
CA GLU A 97 -52.11 8.01 -4.26
C GLU A 97 -50.63 8.21 -4.58
N PHE A 98 -49.85 7.14 -4.47
CA PHE A 98 -48.43 7.16 -4.81
C PHE A 98 -48.23 6.90 -6.30
N ARG A 99 -47.25 7.55 -6.89
CA ARG A 99 -46.68 7.23 -8.21
C ARG A 99 -45.37 6.50 -8.00
N ILE A 100 -45.06 5.50 -8.82
CA ILE A 100 -43.83 4.72 -8.69
C ILE A 100 -43.08 4.66 -10.03
N GLY A 101 -41.78 4.91 -9.99
CA GLY A 101 -40.85 4.77 -11.11
C GLY A 101 -39.77 3.73 -10.81
N VAL A 102 -39.52 2.80 -11.73
CA VAL A 102 -38.45 1.79 -11.60
C VAL A 102 -37.45 1.84 -12.76
N ASN A 103 -36.16 1.91 -12.44
CA ASN A 103 -35.10 1.89 -13.43
C ASN A 103 -33.97 0.93 -13.03
N LEU A 104 -33.38 0.23 -14.00
CA LEU A 104 -32.12 -0.51 -13.85
C LEU A 104 -30.99 0.33 -14.43
N GLY A 105 -30.03 0.75 -13.61
CA GLY A 105 -28.96 1.63 -14.06
C GLY A 105 -27.80 1.77 -13.08
N ASP A 106 -26.69 2.30 -13.58
CA ASP A 106 -25.50 2.53 -12.76
C ASP A 106 -25.74 3.67 -11.77
N VAL A 107 -25.39 3.41 -10.52
CA VAL A 107 -25.40 4.39 -9.43
C VAL A 107 -24.08 4.37 -8.69
N ILE A 108 -23.83 5.45 -7.99
CA ILE A 108 -22.71 5.64 -7.10
C ILE A 108 -23.27 5.68 -5.68
N GLU A 109 -22.80 4.79 -4.81
CA GLU A 109 -23.24 4.67 -3.42
C GLU A 109 -22.25 5.36 -2.48
N GLU A 110 -22.70 6.31 -1.66
CA GLU A 110 -21.91 7.00 -0.62
C GLU A 110 -22.73 7.00 0.68
N GLU A 111 -22.15 6.55 1.80
CA GLU A 111 -22.79 6.62 3.14
C GLU A 111 -24.23 6.06 3.19
N ASN A 112 -24.49 4.93 2.51
CA ASN A 112 -25.81 4.31 2.31
C ASN A 112 -26.81 5.11 1.46
N ARG A 113 -26.37 6.17 0.77
CA ARG A 113 -27.13 6.90 -0.25
C ARG A 113 -26.67 6.55 -1.66
N ILE A 114 -27.57 6.64 -2.64
CA ILE A 114 -27.26 6.37 -4.05
C ILE A 114 -27.43 7.61 -4.90
N TYR A 115 -26.50 7.83 -5.82
CA TYR A 115 -26.41 9.01 -6.68
C TYR A 115 -26.13 8.60 -8.12
N GLY A 116 -26.55 9.42 -9.08
CA GLY A 116 -26.24 9.25 -10.50
C GLY A 116 -27.47 9.18 -11.39
N ASP A 117 -27.22 9.02 -12.69
CA ASP A 117 -28.25 9.09 -13.72
C ASP A 117 -29.35 8.05 -13.52
N GLY A 118 -29.03 6.87 -12.98
CA GLY A 118 -30.01 5.84 -12.65
C GLY A 118 -31.13 6.33 -11.73
N VAL A 119 -30.81 7.16 -10.73
CA VAL A 119 -31.76 7.73 -9.77
C VAL A 119 -32.63 8.80 -10.44
N ASN A 120 -32.01 9.65 -11.25
CA ASN A 120 -32.72 10.70 -11.99
C ASN A 120 -33.72 10.12 -13.01
N ILE A 121 -33.37 9.00 -13.66
CA ILE A 121 -34.29 8.28 -14.55
C ILE A 121 -35.46 7.71 -13.76
N ALA A 122 -35.23 7.07 -12.60
CA ALA A 122 -36.29 6.49 -11.78
C ALA A 122 -37.30 7.56 -11.30
N ALA A 123 -36.81 8.72 -10.83
CA ALA A 123 -37.67 9.85 -10.45
C ALA A 123 -38.43 10.43 -11.65
N ARG A 124 -37.82 10.45 -12.84
CA ARG A 124 -38.52 10.92 -14.05
C ARG A 124 -39.64 9.96 -14.48
N LEU A 125 -39.43 8.66 -14.34
CA LEU A 125 -40.45 7.64 -14.61
C LEU A 125 -41.58 7.71 -13.58
N GLU A 126 -41.28 7.95 -12.31
CA GLU A 126 -42.28 8.19 -11.27
C GLU A 126 -43.21 9.34 -11.68
N ALA A 127 -42.64 10.48 -12.10
CA ALA A 127 -43.43 11.63 -12.53
C ALA A 127 -44.31 11.36 -13.77
N LEU A 128 -43.99 10.33 -14.56
CA LEU A 128 -44.77 9.88 -15.72
C LEU A 128 -45.84 8.85 -15.34
N ALA A 129 -45.75 8.24 -14.17
CA ALA A 129 -46.74 7.27 -13.72
C ALA A 129 -48.06 7.97 -13.38
N ASP A 130 -49.18 7.31 -13.71
CA ASP A 130 -50.48 7.73 -13.23
C ASP A 130 -50.55 7.58 -11.69
N PRO A 131 -51.46 8.31 -11.01
CA PRO A 131 -51.70 8.11 -9.58
C PRO A 131 -52.09 6.66 -9.30
N GLY A 132 -51.43 6.03 -8.34
CA GLY A 132 -51.59 4.59 -8.09
C GLY A 132 -50.96 3.70 -9.16
N GLY A 133 -50.14 4.26 -10.07
CA GLY A 133 -49.51 3.56 -11.19
C GLY A 133 -48.01 3.33 -11.02
N ILE A 134 -47.45 2.50 -11.91
CA ILE A 134 -46.02 2.21 -11.98
C ILE A 134 -45.52 2.43 -13.41
N CYS A 135 -44.42 3.15 -13.55
CA CYS A 135 -43.70 3.33 -14.81
C CYS A 135 -42.28 2.75 -14.70
N ILE A 136 -41.82 2.07 -15.75
CA ILE A 136 -40.51 1.41 -15.78
C ILE A 136 -39.71 1.81 -17.02
N SER A 137 -38.38 1.82 -16.91
CA SER A 137 -37.51 2.04 -18.08
C SER A 137 -37.54 0.86 -19.04
N LYS A 138 -37.18 1.09 -20.30
CA LYS A 138 -37.00 0.02 -21.30
C LYS A 138 -35.99 -1.03 -20.82
N THR A 139 -34.88 -0.61 -20.22
CA THR A 139 -33.90 -1.52 -19.62
C THR A 139 -34.52 -2.38 -18.53
N ALA A 140 -35.40 -1.83 -17.69
CA ALA A 140 -36.11 -2.63 -16.70
C ALA A 140 -37.11 -3.60 -17.36
N PHE A 141 -37.86 -3.14 -18.36
CA PHE A 141 -38.81 -3.93 -19.14
C PHE A 141 -38.14 -5.14 -19.81
N ASP A 142 -37.03 -4.93 -20.52
CA ASP A 142 -36.28 -5.96 -21.25
C ASP A 142 -35.84 -7.12 -20.31
N HIS A 143 -35.66 -6.83 -19.02
CA HIS A 143 -35.26 -7.82 -18.02
C HIS A 143 -36.44 -8.57 -17.36
N ILE A 144 -37.67 -8.07 -17.46
CA ILE A 144 -38.85 -8.59 -16.72
C ILE A 144 -40.02 -9.05 -17.60
N GLU A 145 -40.06 -8.70 -18.89
CA GLU A 145 -41.21 -8.93 -19.77
C GLU A 145 -41.69 -10.39 -19.80
N SER A 146 -40.77 -11.35 -19.69
CA SER A 146 -41.05 -12.79 -19.69
C SER A 146 -41.15 -13.41 -18.28
N LYS A 147 -40.89 -12.64 -17.23
CA LYS A 147 -40.72 -13.13 -15.85
C LYS A 147 -41.88 -12.77 -14.94
N LEU A 148 -42.65 -11.73 -15.25
CA LEU A 148 -43.77 -11.27 -14.44
C LEU A 148 -45.07 -11.32 -15.25
N PRO A 149 -46.17 -11.87 -14.69
CA PRO A 149 -47.46 -11.98 -15.36
C PRO A 149 -48.23 -10.65 -15.33
N LEU A 150 -47.63 -9.58 -15.88
CA LEU A 150 -48.15 -8.21 -15.91
C LEU A 150 -48.29 -7.73 -17.36
N GLY A 151 -49.17 -6.76 -17.61
CA GLY A 151 -49.25 -6.08 -18.90
C GLY A 151 -48.31 -4.86 -18.95
N TYR A 152 -47.86 -4.48 -20.14
CA TYR A 152 -46.99 -3.31 -20.34
C TYR A 152 -47.45 -2.47 -21.53
N GLU A 153 -47.54 -1.16 -21.36
CA GLU A 153 -47.89 -0.21 -22.42
C GLU A 153 -46.72 0.76 -22.65
N TYR A 154 -46.18 0.80 -23.87
CA TYR A 154 -45.05 1.66 -24.19
C TYR A 154 -45.49 3.13 -24.32
N LEU A 155 -44.86 4.02 -23.54
CA LEU A 155 -45.16 5.45 -23.46
C LEU A 155 -44.23 6.30 -24.34
N GLY A 156 -43.34 5.68 -25.12
CA GLY A 156 -42.39 6.37 -26.00
C GLY A 156 -41.05 6.70 -25.33
N GLU A 157 -40.21 7.37 -26.09
CA GLU A 157 -38.88 7.84 -25.68
C GLU A 157 -38.97 9.14 -24.87
N GLN A 158 -38.36 9.17 -23.69
CA GLN A 158 -38.40 10.29 -22.76
C GLN A 158 -37.03 10.94 -22.65
N THR A 159 -36.95 12.26 -22.89
CA THR A 159 -35.71 13.02 -22.73
C THR A 159 -35.51 13.42 -21.27
N VAL A 160 -34.36 13.08 -20.69
CA VAL A 160 -33.99 13.44 -19.31
C VAL A 160 -32.82 14.42 -19.37
N LYS A 161 -32.84 15.45 -18.52
CA LYS A 161 -31.71 16.39 -18.39
C LYS A 161 -30.45 15.60 -18.00
N ASN A 162 -29.30 15.89 -18.62
CA ASN A 162 -28.00 15.25 -18.39
C ASN A 162 -27.86 13.80 -18.88
N ILE A 163 -28.79 13.29 -19.72
CA ILE A 163 -28.66 11.98 -20.37
C ILE A 163 -28.68 12.16 -21.89
N ALA A 164 -27.57 11.79 -22.55
CA ALA A 164 -27.37 12.03 -23.97
C ALA A 164 -28.32 11.23 -24.90
N LYS A 165 -28.90 10.13 -24.41
CA LYS A 165 -29.84 9.28 -25.16
C LYS A 165 -31.21 9.30 -24.48
N PRO A 166 -32.31 9.44 -25.24
CA PRO A 166 -33.66 9.27 -24.70
C PRO A 166 -33.83 7.89 -24.04
N VAL A 167 -34.69 7.84 -23.01
CA VAL A 167 -35.01 6.61 -22.27
C VAL A 167 -36.44 6.19 -22.61
N GLY A 168 -36.61 5.02 -23.21
CA GLY A 168 -37.93 4.42 -23.43
C GLY A 168 -38.62 4.12 -22.10
N ALA A 169 -39.92 4.43 -22.00
CA ALA A 169 -40.71 4.23 -20.79
C ALA A 169 -41.91 3.31 -21.05
N TYR A 170 -42.26 2.46 -20.08
CA TYR A 170 -43.42 1.58 -20.11
C TYR A 170 -44.29 1.80 -18.88
N LYS A 171 -45.61 1.81 -19.06
CA LYS A 171 -46.59 1.73 -17.96
C LYS A 171 -46.87 0.27 -17.63
N VAL A 172 -46.85 -0.08 -16.35
CA VAL A 172 -47.23 -1.41 -15.87
C VAL A 172 -48.75 -1.47 -15.66
N VAL A 173 -49.38 -2.47 -16.25
CA VAL A 173 -50.82 -2.76 -16.11
C VAL A 173 -50.99 -3.88 -15.09
N MET A 174 -51.40 -3.51 -13.88
CA MET A 174 -51.50 -4.41 -12.72
C MET A 174 -52.80 -5.20 -12.65
N GLU A 175 -53.83 -4.77 -13.38
CA GLU A 175 -55.11 -5.49 -13.45
C GLU A 175 -55.06 -6.57 -14.54
N ARG A 176 -55.47 -7.79 -14.19
CA ARG A 176 -55.66 -8.89 -15.14
C ARG A 176 -56.75 -8.48 -16.13
N ARG A 177 -56.37 -7.96 -17.30
CA ARG A 177 -57.32 -7.82 -18.41
C ARG A 177 -57.64 -9.21 -18.95
N VAL A 178 -58.82 -9.68 -18.56
CA VAL A 178 -59.65 -10.52 -19.42
C VAL A 178 -59.74 -9.80 -20.77
N VAL A 179 -59.32 -10.51 -21.81
CA VAL A 179 -59.33 -10.05 -23.19
C VAL A 179 -60.76 -9.69 -23.58
N VAL A 180 -61.00 -8.45 -24.01
CA VAL A 180 -62.10 -8.14 -24.93
C VAL A 180 -61.55 -7.27 -26.06
N ALA A 181 -61.78 -7.75 -27.26
CA ALA A 181 -61.19 -7.29 -28.51
C ALA A 181 -61.87 -6.03 -29.09
N LYS A 182 -61.07 -5.28 -29.87
CA LYS A 182 -61.38 -4.43 -31.04
C LYS A 182 -62.48 -3.35 -30.92
N ALA A 183 -62.12 -2.12 -31.33
CA ALA A 183 -62.58 -1.57 -32.62
C ALA A 183 -61.84 -0.27 -33.03
N LYS A 184 -61.70 -0.11 -34.35
CA LYS A 184 -61.12 1.02 -35.10
C LYS A 184 -61.89 2.33 -34.91
N GLY A 185 -61.23 3.48 -35.06
CA GLY A 185 -61.93 4.72 -35.46
C GLY A 185 -61.18 6.06 -35.34
N LYS A 186 -60.61 6.51 -36.47
CA LYS A 186 -60.56 7.89 -37.02
C LYS A 186 -60.03 9.10 -36.19
N LYS A 187 -59.01 9.78 -36.75
CA LYS A 187 -58.73 11.25 -36.62
C LYS A 187 -59.84 12.08 -37.32
N PRO A 188 -59.90 13.44 -37.29
CA PRO A 188 -59.05 14.49 -36.64
C PRO A 188 -59.88 15.62 -35.95
N LEU A 189 -59.22 16.69 -35.42
CA LEU A 189 -59.47 18.15 -35.69
C LEU A 189 -59.11 19.07 -34.50
N THR A 190 -58.25 20.05 -34.76
CA THR A 190 -58.01 21.33 -34.03
C THR A 190 -59.16 22.35 -34.28
N PRO A 191 -59.17 23.64 -33.81
CA PRO A 191 -58.43 24.38 -32.74
C PRO A 191 -59.34 25.32 -31.86
N ARG A 192 -58.79 26.03 -30.84
CA ARG A 192 -58.92 27.51 -30.69
C ARG A 192 -58.14 28.14 -29.53
N ARG A 193 -57.64 29.36 -29.80
CA ARG A 193 -56.90 30.33 -28.96
C ARG A 193 -57.84 31.24 -28.15
N LEU A 194 -57.34 31.82 -27.05
CA LEU A 194 -57.45 33.22 -26.56
C LEU A 194 -56.45 33.31 -25.36
N GLY A 195 -55.48 34.23 -25.19
CA GLY A 195 -55.39 35.69 -25.34
C GLY A 195 -55.55 36.34 -23.95
N LYS A 196 -54.51 36.83 -23.26
CA LYS A 196 -53.93 38.19 -23.38
C LYS A 196 -52.61 38.35 -22.59
N LYS A 197 -51.72 39.18 -23.14
CA LYS A 197 -50.44 39.66 -22.60
C LYS A 197 -50.63 40.89 -21.71
N ALA A 198 -49.92 40.96 -20.59
CA ALA A 198 -49.35 42.20 -20.02
C ALA A 198 -48.46 41.89 -18.79
N LEU A 199 -47.19 41.52 -18.97
CA LEU A 199 -46.11 41.68 -17.96
C LEU A 199 -44.72 41.36 -18.57
N VAL A 200 -44.14 42.22 -19.43
CA VAL A 200 -42.84 41.91 -20.08
C VAL A 200 -41.74 42.95 -19.85
N GLY A 201 -41.99 44.03 -19.09
CA GLY A 201 -40.95 45.05 -18.84
C GLY A 201 -39.87 44.67 -17.82
N GLY A 202 -40.24 43.99 -16.72
CA GLY A 202 -39.33 43.73 -15.59
C GLY A 202 -38.59 42.39 -15.63
N LEU A 203 -39.09 41.42 -16.41
CA LEU A 203 -38.57 40.05 -16.41
C LEU A 203 -37.31 39.90 -17.29
N GLY A 204 -37.15 40.74 -18.31
CA GLY A 204 -36.04 40.65 -19.26
C GLY A 204 -34.68 40.96 -18.62
N VAL A 205 -34.61 41.98 -17.76
CA VAL A 205 -33.35 42.37 -17.10
C VAL A 205 -32.95 41.36 -16.02
N LEU A 206 -33.92 40.81 -15.29
CA LEU A 206 -33.67 39.77 -14.29
C LEU A 206 -33.22 38.45 -14.94
N ILE A 207 -33.79 38.08 -16.09
CA ILE A 207 -33.40 36.89 -16.86
C ILE A 207 -32.00 37.05 -17.47
N VAL A 208 -31.60 38.27 -17.86
CA VAL A 208 -30.23 38.52 -18.35
C VAL A 208 -29.21 38.50 -17.21
N ILE A 209 -29.54 39.03 -16.03
CA ILE A 209 -28.66 38.98 -14.84
C ILE A 209 -28.55 37.55 -14.31
N ILE A 210 -29.67 36.83 -14.20
CA ILE A 210 -29.70 35.41 -13.81
C ILE A 210 -29.02 34.57 -14.90
N GLY A 211 -29.23 34.87 -16.17
CA GLY A 211 -28.56 34.22 -17.30
C GLY A 211 -27.05 34.43 -17.29
N ALA A 212 -26.57 35.64 -16.95
CA ALA A 212 -25.15 35.93 -16.80
C ALA A 212 -24.55 35.29 -15.54
N ALA A 213 -25.30 35.24 -14.43
CA ALA A 213 -24.89 34.55 -13.20
C ALA A 213 -24.85 33.03 -13.38
N VAL A 214 -25.80 32.47 -14.14
CA VAL A 214 -25.88 31.05 -14.52
C VAL A 214 -24.81 30.71 -15.55
N LEU A 215 -24.49 31.60 -16.50
CA LEU A 215 -23.38 31.40 -17.44
C LEU A 215 -22.03 31.49 -16.73
N ASN A 216 -21.88 32.38 -15.75
CA ASN A 216 -20.70 32.50 -14.89
C ASN A 216 -20.55 31.30 -13.93
N SER A 217 -21.65 30.68 -13.48
CA SER A 217 -21.61 29.45 -12.68
C SER A 217 -21.42 28.20 -13.53
N TYR A 218 -21.90 28.17 -14.79
CA TYR A 218 -21.64 27.08 -15.74
C TYR A 218 -20.20 27.10 -16.30
N LEU A 219 -19.55 28.27 -16.38
CA LEU A 219 -18.13 28.39 -16.73
C LEU A 219 -17.19 28.13 -15.56
N ARG A 220 -17.71 27.93 -14.33
CA ARG A 220 -16.91 27.44 -13.19
C ARG A 220 -16.82 25.92 -13.28
N VAL A 221 -15.72 25.45 -13.88
CA VAL A 221 -15.19 24.09 -13.67
C VAL A 221 -15.24 23.80 -12.15
N PRO A 222 -15.73 22.64 -11.67
CA PRO A 222 -15.64 22.29 -10.27
C PRO A 222 -14.16 22.32 -9.88
N LYS A 223 -13.73 23.39 -9.20
CA LYS A 223 -12.34 23.58 -8.83
C LYS A 223 -11.98 22.49 -7.84
N ASN A 224 -10.96 21.69 -8.15
CA ASN A 224 -10.18 21.08 -7.08
C ASN A 224 -9.78 22.22 -6.16
N GLU A 225 -10.26 22.22 -4.91
CA GLU A 225 -9.86 23.24 -3.97
C GLU A 225 -8.34 23.20 -3.83
N PRO A 226 -7.64 24.33 -4.04
CA PRO A 226 -6.21 24.37 -3.90
C PRO A 226 -5.76 23.94 -2.50
N ALA A 227 -4.67 23.19 -2.44
CA ALA A 227 -3.93 22.99 -1.21
C ALA A 227 -3.42 24.33 -0.68
N SER A 228 -3.49 24.53 0.64
CA SER A 228 -2.89 25.69 1.29
C SER A 228 -1.58 25.30 1.95
N LYS A 229 -0.54 26.13 1.76
CA LYS A 229 0.75 25.96 2.44
C LYS A 229 0.60 25.89 3.97
N ASP A 230 -0.34 26.66 4.52
CA ASP A 230 -0.57 26.74 5.97
C ASP A 230 -1.18 25.45 6.55
N ARG A 231 -1.76 24.60 5.70
CA ARG A 231 -2.38 23.32 6.10
C ARG A 231 -1.48 22.13 5.84
N MET A 232 -0.29 22.33 5.28
CA MET A 232 0.61 21.23 4.99
C MET A 232 1.23 20.68 6.27
N ALA A 233 1.17 19.36 6.44
CA ALA A 233 1.82 18.66 7.54
C ALA A 233 3.35 18.75 7.46
N PHE A 234 3.89 18.91 6.24
CA PHE A 234 5.31 19.10 5.99
C PHE A 234 5.53 20.29 5.04
N PRO A 235 6.60 21.07 5.21
CA PRO A 235 6.92 22.15 4.28
C PRO A 235 7.18 21.59 2.88
N LEU A 236 6.81 22.38 1.86
CA LEU A 236 7.17 22.06 0.49
C LEU A 236 8.70 22.06 0.34
N PRO A 237 9.29 21.03 -0.28
CA PRO A 237 10.69 21.04 -0.65
C PRO A 237 11.00 22.13 -1.68
N ASP A 238 12.26 22.54 -1.76
CA ASP A 238 12.73 23.48 -2.79
C ASP A 238 12.64 22.89 -4.22
N LYS A 239 12.78 21.56 -4.31
CA LYS A 239 12.65 20.80 -5.56
C LYS A 239 11.18 20.52 -5.90
N PRO A 240 10.82 20.34 -7.18
CA PRO A 240 9.52 19.83 -7.56
C PRO A 240 9.20 18.52 -6.81
N SER A 241 8.13 18.54 -6.02
CA SER A 241 7.73 17.43 -5.17
C SER A 241 6.51 16.71 -5.70
N ILE A 242 6.59 15.38 -5.82
CA ILE A 242 5.57 14.54 -6.44
C ILE A 242 5.21 13.35 -5.56
N ALA A 243 3.91 13.06 -5.45
CA ALA A 243 3.39 11.79 -4.97
C ALA A 243 2.70 11.05 -6.11
N VAL A 244 3.01 9.76 -6.27
CA VAL A 244 2.32 8.89 -7.23
C VAL A 244 1.33 8.02 -6.47
N LEU A 245 0.04 8.24 -6.72
CA LEU A 245 -1.03 7.46 -6.11
C LEU A 245 -1.14 6.08 -6.78
N PRO A 246 -1.56 5.04 -6.04
CA PRO A 246 -1.83 3.72 -6.61
C PRO A 246 -2.79 3.80 -7.80
N PHE A 247 -2.35 3.32 -8.96
CA PHE A 247 -3.17 3.32 -10.17
C PHE A 247 -4.34 2.35 -9.98
N VAL A 248 -5.53 2.79 -10.39
CA VAL A 248 -6.77 2.00 -10.28
C VAL A 248 -6.77 0.89 -11.31
N ASN A 249 -6.95 -0.36 -10.88
CA ASN A 249 -7.21 -1.48 -11.79
C ASN A 249 -8.64 -1.35 -12.37
N MET A 250 -8.74 -1.19 -13.69
CA MET A 250 -9.99 -1.14 -14.45
C MET A 250 -10.14 -2.33 -15.41
N SER A 251 -9.42 -3.42 -15.13
CA SER A 251 -9.53 -4.70 -15.82
C SER A 251 -10.69 -5.52 -15.24
N ASP A 252 -11.24 -6.45 -16.02
CA ASP A 252 -12.37 -7.28 -15.58
C ASP A 252 -11.97 -8.36 -14.56
N ASP A 253 -10.66 -8.63 -14.43
CA ASP A 253 -10.08 -9.61 -13.51
C ASP A 253 -9.39 -8.93 -12.32
N PRO A 254 -9.97 -9.04 -11.09
CA PRO A 254 -9.35 -8.52 -9.87
C PRO A 254 -8.01 -9.18 -9.53
N GLN A 255 -7.70 -10.37 -10.07
CA GLN A 255 -6.40 -11.01 -9.85
C GLN A 255 -5.25 -10.27 -10.56
N GLN A 256 -5.54 -9.34 -11.46
CA GLN A 256 -4.55 -8.52 -12.15
C GLN A 256 -4.12 -7.26 -11.37
N GLU A 257 -4.54 -7.13 -10.12
CA GLU A 257 -4.14 -6.02 -9.25
C GLU A 257 -2.62 -5.86 -9.10
N TYR A 258 -1.87 -6.97 -9.21
CA TYR A 258 -0.40 -6.93 -9.19
C TYR A 258 0.17 -6.07 -10.33
N PHE A 259 -0.55 -5.96 -11.46
CA PHE A 259 -0.09 -5.24 -12.64
C PHE A 259 -0.23 -3.72 -12.47
N SER A 260 -1.37 -3.25 -11.96
CA SER A 260 -1.56 -1.82 -11.65
C SER A 260 -0.66 -1.36 -10.50
N ASP A 261 -0.50 -2.20 -9.47
CA ASP A 261 0.46 -1.97 -8.39
C ASP A 261 1.88 -1.90 -8.93
N GLY A 262 2.31 -2.90 -9.70
CA GLY A 262 3.63 -2.95 -10.31
C GLY A 262 3.95 -1.73 -11.17
N MET A 263 2.98 -1.27 -11.97
CA MET A 263 3.10 -0.06 -12.78
C MET A 263 3.31 1.19 -11.92
N THR A 264 2.55 1.32 -10.83
CA THR A 264 2.70 2.43 -9.88
C THR A 264 4.10 2.41 -9.26
N GLU A 265 4.56 1.22 -8.84
CA GLU A 265 5.87 1.06 -8.22
C GLU A 265 7.02 1.40 -9.14
N ASP A 266 6.96 0.95 -10.39
CA ASP A 266 8.02 1.23 -11.35
C ASP A 266 8.09 2.72 -11.68
N LEU A 267 6.95 3.42 -11.77
CA LEU A 267 6.94 4.88 -11.89
C LEU A 267 7.59 5.56 -10.68
N ILE A 268 7.27 5.13 -9.45
CA ILE A 268 7.91 5.68 -8.23
C ILE A 268 9.42 5.42 -8.24
N THR A 269 9.82 4.19 -8.56
CA THR A 269 11.22 3.73 -8.60
C THR A 269 12.04 4.45 -9.68
N ASP A 270 11.44 4.78 -10.80
CA ASP A 270 12.13 5.51 -11.86
C ASP A 270 12.24 7.00 -11.53
N LEU A 271 11.17 7.59 -10.99
CA LEU A 271 11.21 8.99 -10.57
C LEU A 271 12.16 9.21 -9.39
N SER A 272 12.31 8.23 -8.49
CA SER A 272 13.16 8.36 -7.30
C SER A 272 14.64 8.53 -7.63
N LYS A 273 15.10 7.92 -8.72
CA LYS A 273 16.44 8.05 -9.29
C LYS A 273 16.79 9.47 -9.77
N ILE A 274 15.81 10.36 -9.91
CA ILE A 274 16.01 11.71 -10.43
C ILE A 274 16.34 12.67 -9.28
N SER A 275 17.59 13.10 -9.21
CA SER A 275 18.08 14.00 -8.15
C SER A 275 17.40 15.38 -8.14
N GLY A 276 16.86 15.80 -9.28
CA GLY A 276 16.08 17.03 -9.43
C GLY A 276 14.65 16.97 -8.89
N LEU A 277 14.18 15.80 -8.45
CA LEU A 277 12.85 15.61 -7.88
C LEU A 277 12.92 15.34 -6.38
N PHE A 278 11.80 15.64 -5.71
CA PHE A 278 11.47 15.10 -4.39
C PHE A 278 10.29 14.13 -4.54
N VAL A 279 10.50 12.84 -4.32
CA VAL A 279 9.50 11.81 -4.60
C VAL A 279 9.03 11.15 -3.31
N ILE A 280 7.72 11.16 -3.06
CA ILE A 280 7.16 10.42 -1.91
C ILE A 280 7.18 8.92 -2.20
N ALA A 281 7.69 8.17 -1.24
CA ALA A 281 7.79 6.72 -1.32
C ALA A 281 6.41 6.05 -1.32
N ARG A 282 6.36 4.90 -2.00
CA ARG A 282 5.18 4.03 -2.09
C ARG A 282 4.45 3.84 -0.78
N ASN A 283 5.16 3.51 0.30
CA ASN A 283 4.51 3.11 1.54
C ASN A 283 3.59 4.23 2.06
N SER A 284 3.95 5.49 1.81
CA SER A 284 3.14 6.65 2.15
C SER A 284 2.02 6.96 1.16
N THR A 285 2.08 6.50 -0.09
CA THR A 285 0.96 6.67 -1.04
C THR A 285 -0.01 5.48 -1.05
N SER A 286 0.45 4.29 -0.64
CA SER A 286 -0.35 3.06 -0.59
C SER A 286 -1.53 3.14 0.38
N VAL A 287 -1.46 4.01 1.40
CA VAL A 287 -2.56 4.21 2.35
C VAL A 287 -3.83 4.77 1.70
N TYR A 288 -3.68 5.41 0.53
CA TYR A 288 -4.76 5.97 -0.26
C TYR A 288 -5.38 4.95 -1.22
N LYS A 289 -4.78 3.76 -1.36
CA LYS A 289 -5.29 2.70 -2.24
C LYS A 289 -6.73 2.33 -1.87
N GLY A 290 -7.59 2.29 -2.88
CA GLY A 290 -9.00 1.90 -2.72
C GLY A 290 -9.84 2.90 -1.91
N LYS A 291 -9.33 4.11 -1.63
CA LYS A 291 -10.03 5.16 -0.88
C LYS A 291 -10.39 6.35 -1.77
N PRO A 292 -11.53 7.01 -1.55
CA PRO A 292 -11.86 8.29 -2.16
C PRO A 292 -10.98 9.39 -1.57
N VAL A 293 -9.89 9.75 -2.23
CA VAL A 293 -8.95 10.75 -1.68
C VAL A 293 -8.96 12.01 -2.52
N LYS A 294 -9.15 13.17 -1.88
CA LYS A 294 -9.04 14.46 -2.58
C LYS A 294 -7.57 14.80 -2.77
N ILE A 295 -7.16 15.21 -3.98
CA ILE A 295 -5.77 15.58 -4.28
C ILE A 295 -5.22 16.62 -3.31
N ARG A 296 -6.05 17.59 -2.93
CA ARG A 296 -5.74 18.58 -1.89
C ARG A 296 -5.27 17.93 -0.58
N GLN A 297 -6.00 16.93 -0.11
CA GLN A 297 -5.71 16.25 1.14
C GLN A 297 -4.38 15.50 1.05
N VAL A 298 -4.13 14.79 -0.05
CA VAL A 298 -2.87 14.10 -0.30
C VAL A 298 -1.69 15.08 -0.28
N ALA A 299 -1.83 16.21 -0.96
CA ALA A 299 -0.81 17.26 -1.01
C ALA A 299 -0.54 17.89 0.37
N GLU A 300 -1.60 18.18 1.14
CA GLU A 300 -1.50 18.72 2.50
C GLU A 300 -0.89 17.70 3.48
N GLU A 301 -1.29 16.43 3.45
CA GLU A 301 -0.78 15.37 4.33
C GLU A 301 0.67 14.97 4.04
N LEU A 302 1.06 14.90 2.77
CA LEU A 302 2.41 14.48 2.36
C LEU A 302 3.38 15.66 2.16
N GLY A 303 2.86 16.89 2.16
CA GLY A 303 3.63 18.10 1.85
C GLY A 303 4.21 18.07 0.43
N VAL A 304 3.40 17.74 -0.57
CA VAL A 304 3.83 17.72 -1.98
C VAL A 304 3.03 18.71 -2.81
N ARG A 305 3.64 19.21 -3.89
CA ARG A 305 2.96 20.10 -4.83
C ARG A 305 2.21 19.33 -5.90
N TYR A 306 2.81 18.27 -6.43
CA TYR A 306 2.27 17.53 -7.56
C TYR A 306 1.77 16.16 -7.12
N VAL A 307 0.64 15.75 -7.69
CA VAL A 307 0.10 14.40 -7.48
C VAL A 307 -0.17 13.77 -8.85
N LEU A 308 0.38 12.58 -9.06
CA LEU A 308 0.10 11.73 -10.22
C LEU A 308 -0.94 10.70 -9.81
N GLU A 309 -2.01 10.60 -10.58
CA GLU A 309 -2.99 9.52 -10.45
C GLU A 309 -3.31 8.93 -11.82
N GLY A 310 -3.87 7.72 -11.82
CA GLY A 310 -4.10 7.00 -13.06
C GLY A 310 -4.90 5.72 -12.89
N SER A 311 -5.13 5.07 -14.03
CA SER A 311 -5.76 3.76 -14.08
C SER A 311 -5.11 2.88 -15.14
N VAL A 312 -5.13 1.57 -14.89
CA VAL A 312 -4.62 0.56 -15.82
C VAL A 312 -5.76 -0.40 -16.14
N ARG A 313 -5.94 -0.69 -17.42
CA ARG A 313 -6.83 -1.75 -17.90
C ARG A 313 -6.02 -2.69 -18.78
N ARG A 314 -6.09 -3.98 -18.49
CA ARG A 314 -5.55 -5.04 -19.32
C ARG A 314 -6.67 -5.96 -19.77
N ALA A 315 -6.70 -6.27 -21.06
CA ALA A 315 -7.65 -7.19 -21.67
C ALA A 315 -6.88 -8.11 -22.64
N GLY A 316 -6.57 -9.32 -22.18
CA GLY A 316 -5.64 -10.20 -22.87
C GLY A 316 -4.24 -9.57 -22.98
N ASP A 317 -3.79 -9.34 -24.21
CA ASP A 317 -2.51 -8.70 -24.51
C ASP A 317 -2.60 -7.16 -24.58
N GLN A 318 -3.81 -6.60 -24.68
CA GLN A 318 -4.00 -5.15 -24.80
C GLN A 318 -3.88 -4.48 -23.43
N VAL A 319 -3.13 -3.38 -23.38
CA VAL A 319 -2.90 -2.56 -22.19
C VAL A 319 -3.31 -1.12 -22.49
N ARG A 320 -4.10 -0.54 -21.58
CA ARG A 320 -4.44 0.87 -21.57
C ARG A 320 -4.07 1.49 -20.24
N ILE A 321 -3.32 2.58 -20.28
CA ILE A 321 -2.95 3.36 -19.10
C ILE A 321 -3.53 4.77 -19.27
N ASN A 322 -4.31 5.23 -18.31
CA ASN A 322 -4.65 6.64 -18.18
C ASN A 322 -3.80 7.21 -17.06
N ALA A 323 -3.16 8.35 -17.29
CA ALA A 323 -2.39 9.04 -16.28
C ALA A 323 -2.67 10.53 -16.35
N GLN A 324 -2.67 11.19 -15.20
CA GLN A 324 -2.84 12.63 -15.10
C GLN A 324 -2.01 13.20 -13.96
N LEU A 325 -1.42 14.36 -14.22
CA LEU A 325 -0.57 15.07 -13.27
C LEU A 325 -1.27 16.36 -12.86
N ILE A 326 -1.47 16.54 -11.56
CA ILE A 326 -2.19 17.68 -10.98
C ILE A 326 -1.22 18.55 -10.18
N ASP A 327 -1.29 19.87 -10.37
CA ASP A 327 -0.71 20.86 -9.44
C ASP A 327 -1.73 21.13 -8.33
N ALA A 328 -1.48 20.56 -7.15
CA ALA A 328 -2.38 20.68 -6.01
C ALA A 328 -2.46 22.12 -5.48
N MET A 329 -1.47 22.97 -5.74
CA MET A 329 -1.44 24.37 -5.29
C MET A 329 -2.33 25.27 -6.14
N SER A 330 -2.62 24.90 -7.39
CA SER A 330 -3.57 25.62 -8.23
C SER A 330 -4.89 24.87 -8.41
N GLY A 331 -4.92 23.56 -8.12
CA GLY A 331 -6.03 22.67 -8.41
C GLY A 331 -6.18 22.31 -9.89
N HIS A 332 -5.18 22.62 -10.73
CA HIS A 332 -5.25 22.40 -12.18
C HIS A 332 -4.49 21.15 -12.61
N HIS A 333 -5.02 20.46 -13.63
CA HIS A 333 -4.29 19.41 -14.32
C HIS A 333 -3.21 20.05 -15.19
N LEU A 334 -1.96 19.63 -15.01
CA LEU A 334 -0.87 19.99 -15.93
C LEU A 334 -1.05 19.24 -17.26
N TRP A 335 -1.47 17.97 -17.18
CA TRP A 335 -1.86 17.17 -18.33
C TRP A 335 -2.68 15.96 -17.87
N ALA A 336 -3.44 15.39 -18.81
CA ALA A 336 -4.12 14.11 -18.68
C ALA A 336 -4.07 13.40 -20.04
N GLU A 337 -3.50 12.20 -20.07
CA GLU A 337 -3.26 11.47 -21.32
C GLU A 337 -3.59 9.99 -21.19
N ARG A 338 -3.85 9.37 -22.34
CA ARG A 338 -4.15 7.96 -22.50
C ARG A 338 -3.09 7.31 -23.38
N TYR A 339 -2.60 6.18 -22.91
CA TYR A 339 -1.57 5.38 -23.54
C TYR A 339 -2.14 3.99 -23.84
N ASP A 340 -2.20 3.62 -25.11
CA ASP A 340 -2.63 2.28 -25.56
C ASP A 340 -1.43 1.53 -26.14
N GLY A 341 -1.38 0.22 -25.90
CA GLY A 341 -0.37 -0.67 -26.46
C GLY A 341 -0.66 -2.12 -26.10
N THR A 342 0.36 -2.97 -26.26
CA THR A 342 0.34 -4.37 -25.86
C THR A 342 1.20 -4.62 -24.62
N MET A 343 1.18 -5.83 -24.05
CA MET A 343 2.11 -6.19 -22.97
C MET A 343 3.58 -6.12 -23.41
N ARG A 344 3.87 -6.26 -24.71
CA ARG A 344 5.22 -6.05 -25.24
C ARG A 344 5.63 -4.58 -25.23
N ASP A 345 4.66 -3.68 -25.32
CA ASP A 345 4.87 -2.24 -25.31
C ASP A 345 4.91 -1.66 -23.90
N VAL A 346 4.57 -2.43 -22.85
CA VAL A 346 4.35 -1.94 -21.48
C VAL A 346 5.45 -1.01 -20.98
N PHE A 347 6.70 -1.38 -21.24
CA PHE A 347 7.85 -0.61 -20.84
C PHE A 347 8.00 0.69 -21.64
N SER A 348 7.66 0.68 -22.94
CA SER A 348 7.66 1.91 -23.75
C SER A 348 6.57 2.88 -23.32
N LEU A 349 5.44 2.36 -22.82
CA LEU A 349 4.39 3.19 -22.24
C LEU A 349 4.85 3.84 -20.94
N GLN A 350 5.57 3.11 -20.08
CA GLN A 350 6.21 3.65 -18.87
C GLN A 350 7.19 4.78 -19.18
N ASP A 351 8.11 4.58 -20.14
CA ASP A 351 9.07 5.62 -20.54
C ASP A 351 8.37 6.90 -21.02
N LYS A 352 7.30 6.76 -21.81
CA LYS A 352 6.53 7.91 -22.29
C LYS A 352 5.92 8.69 -21.13
N ILE A 353 5.38 8.01 -20.13
CA ILE A 353 4.82 8.63 -18.92
C ILE A 353 5.94 9.36 -18.14
N ASN A 354 7.09 8.71 -17.90
CA ASN A 354 8.23 9.31 -17.19
C ASN A 354 8.78 10.55 -17.93
N GLN A 355 8.90 10.49 -19.26
CA GLN A 355 9.30 11.64 -20.08
C GLN A 355 8.29 12.78 -19.99
N LYS A 356 6.98 12.46 -19.99
CA LYS A 356 5.93 13.47 -19.84
C LYS A 356 5.96 14.15 -18.48
N ILE A 357 6.17 13.39 -17.40
CA ILE A 357 6.31 13.92 -16.04
C ILE A 357 7.51 14.85 -15.95
N THR A 358 8.69 14.39 -16.38
CA THR A 358 9.94 15.17 -16.28
C THR A 358 9.88 16.45 -17.12
N ALA A 359 9.27 16.39 -18.32
CA ALA A 359 9.03 17.57 -19.15
C ALA A 359 8.05 18.56 -18.49
N ALA A 360 6.92 18.07 -17.95
CA ALA A 360 5.91 18.91 -17.30
C ALA A 360 6.44 19.60 -16.02
N LEU A 361 7.34 18.94 -15.30
CA LEU A 361 7.98 19.48 -14.10
C LEU A 361 9.24 20.29 -14.40
N ALA A 362 9.58 20.49 -15.68
CA ALA A 362 10.76 21.21 -16.15
C ALA A 362 12.10 20.70 -15.55
N VAL A 363 12.18 19.40 -15.26
CA VAL A 363 13.37 18.78 -14.67
C VAL A 363 14.32 18.34 -15.77
N LYS A 364 15.57 18.82 -15.72
CA LYS A 364 16.63 18.41 -16.64
C LYS A 364 17.33 17.16 -16.10
N LEU A 365 17.18 16.05 -16.83
CA LEU A 365 17.89 14.81 -16.54
C LEU A 365 19.34 14.86 -17.03
N THR A 366 20.27 14.48 -16.17
CA THR A 366 21.66 14.18 -16.56
C THR A 366 21.72 12.93 -17.46
N ALA A 367 22.84 12.73 -18.16
CA ALA A 367 23.02 11.54 -18.99
C ALA A 367 22.99 10.23 -18.17
N GLY A 368 23.52 10.27 -16.93
CA GLY A 368 23.45 9.16 -15.99
C GLY A 368 22.01 8.83 -15.58
N GLU A 369 21.24 9.82 -15.16
CA GLU A 369 19.83 9.62 -14.76
C GLU A 369 18.98 9.10 -15.91
N LYS A 370 19.17 9.60 -17.15
CA LYS A 370 18.48 9.06 -18.32
C LYS A 370 18.75 7.58 -18.51
N THR A 371 19.99 7.13 -18.29
CA THR A 371 20.37 5.73 -18.41
C THR A 371 19.70 4.90 -17.31
N LEU A 372 19.73 5.37 -16.05
CA LEU A 372 19.16 4.67 -14.89
C LEU A 372 17.63 4.53 -14.95
N VAL A 373 16.93 5.57 -15.44
CA VAL A 373 15.47 5.54 -15.65
C VAL A 373 15.08 4.61 -16.81
N SER A 374 15.97 4.42 -17.79
CA SER A 374 15.70 3.57 -18.96
C SER A 374 16.12 2.10 -18.77
N GLN A 375 16.74 1.76 -17.64
CA GLN A 375 17.19 0.40 -17.34
C GLN A 375 16.02 -0.48 -16.85
N ARG A 376 15.54 -1.35 -17.75
CA ARG A 376 14.31 -2.16 -17.54
C ARG A 376 14.57 -3.55 -16.94
N GLY A 377 15.80 -4.03 -17.00
CA GLY A 377 16.24 -5.31 -16.44
C GLY A 377 15.80 -6.57 -17.20
N THR A 378 14.70 -6.53 -17.96
CA THR A 378 14.25 -7.64 -18.84
C THR A 378 13.49 -7.12 -20.06
N SER A 379 13.52 -7.88 -21.15
CA SER A 379 12.64 -7.71 -22.32
C SER A 379 11.62 -8.84 -22.45
N ASN A 380 11.57 -9.78 -21.50
CA ASN A 380 10.65 -10.91 -21.49
C ASN A 380 9.39 -10.56 -20.66
N PRO A 381 8.21 -10.35 -21.30
CA PRO A 381 7.00 -9.98 -20.57
C PRO A 381 6.53 -11.03 -19.56
N ALA A 382 6.80 -12.32 -19.80
CA ALA A 382 6.43 -13.39 -18.87
C ALA A 382 7.31 -13.36 -17.61
N ALA A 383 8.61 -13.13 -17.77
CA ALA A 383 9.52 -12.95 -16.63
C ALA A 383 9.12 -11.72 -15.80
N TYR A 384 8.78 -10.63 -16.47
CA TYR A 384 8.29 -9.41 -15.83
C TYR A 384 6.97 -9.61 -15.09
N GLU A 385 6.03 -10.38 -15.65
CA GLU A 385 4.77 -10.69 -14.98
C GLU A 385 4.99 -11.48 -13.68
N GLU A 386 5.82 -12.52 -13.71
CA GLU A 386 6.17 -13.31 -12.52
C GLU A 386 6.92 -12.47 -11.47
N PHE A 387 7.78 -11.56 -11.91
CA PHE A 387 8.42 -10.60 -11.01
C PHE A 387 7.40 -9.70 -10.29
N MET A 388 6.39 -9.19 -10.99
CA MET A 388 5.36 -8.34 -10.37
C MET A 388 4.48 -9.12 -9.38
N LYS A 389 4.13 -10.37 -9.69
CA LYS A 389 3.46 -11.27 -8.73
C LYS A 389 4.30 -11.47 -7.48
N GLY A 390 5.60 -11.72 -7.66
CA GLY A 390 6.53 -11.88 -6.54
C GLY A 390 6.61 -10.65 -5.63
N ARG A 391 6.69 -9.45 -6.22
CA ARG A 391 6.72 -8.18 -5.46
C ARG A 391 5.44 -7.98 -4.65
N GLN A 392 4.29 -8.23 -5.24
CA GLN A 392 3.01 -8.07 -4.54
C GLN A 392 2.96 -8.92 -3.27
N HIS A 393 3.45 -10.17 -3.36
CA HIS A 393 3.53 -11.06 -2.21
C HIS A 393 4.58 -10.61 -1.19
N HIS A 394 5.80 -10.24 -1.62
CA HIS A 394 6.86 -9.77 -0.73
C HIS A 394 6.42 -8.57 0.13
N LEU A 395 5.62 -7.66 -0.44
CA LEU A 395 5.11 -6.46 0.23
C LEU A 395 4.06 -6.73 1.33
N ARG A 396 3.53 -7.96 1.46
CA ARG A 396 2.53 -8.30 2.49
C ARG A 396 3.15 -8.70 3.83
N PHE A 397 4.46 -8.96 3.89
CA PHE A 397 5.19 -9.28 5.12
C PHE A 397 4.58 -10.44 5.94
N THR A 398 4.05 -11.48 5.27
CA THR A 398 3.60 -12.73 5.91
C THR A 398 4.49 -13.90 5.50
N LYS A 399 4.52 -14.96 6.33
CA LYS A 399 5.31 -16.17 6.04
C LYS A 399 4.83 -16.86 4.77
N GLU A 400 3.51 -16.95 4.62
CA GLU A 400 2.84 -17.57 3.47
C GLU A 400 3.12 -16.80 2.18
N ASP A 401 3.06 -15.46 2.22
CA ASP A 401 3.36 -14.64 1.05
C ASP A 401 4.84 -14.67 0.68
N TYR A 402 5.78 -14.78 1.64
CA TYR A 402 7.21 -14.87 1.32
C TYR A 402 7.55 -16.14 0.52
N SER A 403 6.91 -17.26 0.84
CA SER A 403 7.03 -18.50 0.06
C SER A 403 6.48 -18.35 -1.37
N LYS A 404 5.35 -17.63 -1.54
CA LYS A 404 4.79 -17.32 -2.87
C LYS A 404 5.67 -16.36 -3.66
N ALA A 405 6.25 -15.37 -2.98
CA ALA A 405 7.20 -14.43 -3.56
C ALA A 405 8.45 -15.17 -4.06
N GLU A 406 8.99 -16.09 -3.26
CA GLU A 406 10.14 -16.92 -3.62
C GLU A 406 9.86 -17.73 -4.90
N ALA A 407 8.71 -18.40 -4.97
CA ALA A 407 8.31 -19.17 -6.14
C ALA A 407 8.20 -18.30 -7.40
N SER A 408 7.57 -17.13 -7.29
CA SER A 408 7.36 -16.21 -8.42
C SER A 408 8.68 -15.60 -8.90
N PHE A 409 9.55 -15.14 -7.98
CA PHE A 409 10.85 -14.58 -8.37
C PHE A 409 11.80 -15.63 -8.96
N LYS A 410 11.82 -16.85 -8.41
CA LYS A 410 12.56 -17.96 -9.04
C LYS A 410 12.04 -18.23 -10.45
N LYS A 411 10.72 -18.21 -10.64
CA LYS A 411 10.15 -18.39 -11.97
C LYS A 411 10.54 -17.28 -12.94
N ALA A 412 10.60 -16.02 -12.47
CA ALA A 412 11.10 -14.90 -13.27
C ALA A 412 12.56 -15.11 -13.71
N VAL A 413 13.44 -15.60 -12.82
CA VAL A 413 14.84 -15.92 -13.16
C VAL A 413 14.95 -17.12 -14.09
N GLU A 414 14.08 -18.14 -13.96
CA GLU A 414 14.02 -19.26 -14.91
C GLU A 414 13.63 -18.80 -16.32
N LEU A 415 12.69 -17.85 -16.43
CA LEU A 415 12.20 -17.31 -17.70
C LEU A 415 13.20 -16.34 -18.34
N ASP A 416 14.00 -15.64 -17.53
CA ASP A 416 15.09 -14.77 -17.98
C ASP A 416 16.27 -14.81 -16.99
N PRO A 417 17.29 -15.65 -17.24
CA PRO A 417 18.46 -15.77 -16.36
C PRO A 417 19.30 -14.51 -16.23
N ASN A 418 19.14 -13.54 -17.12
CA ASN A 418 19.83 -12.26 -17.08
C ASN A 418 19.00 -11.17 -16.38
N PHE A 419 17.81 -11.50 -15.87
CA PHE A 419 16.95 -10.54 -15.20
C PHE A 419 17.50 -10.13 -13.82
N GLY A 420 18.42 -9.17 -13.81
CA GLY A 420 19.12 -8.69 -12.60
C GLY A 420 18.17 -8.27 -11.47
N ARG A 421 17.08 -7.54 -11.80
CA ARG A 421 16.08 -7.12 -10.81
C ARG A 421 15.37 -8.29 -10.11
N ALA A 422 15.16 -9.42 -10.79
CA ALA A 422 14.57 -10.61 -10.16
C ALA A 422 15.55 -11.29 -9.19
N LYS A 423 16.85 -11.29 -9.52
CA LYS A 423 17.92 -11.77 -8.61
C LYS A 423 18.08 -10.85 -7.41
N GLU A 424 18.07 -9.54 -7.62
CA GLU A 424 18.02 -8.53 -6.55
C GLU A 424 16.83 -8.76 -5.62
N ALA A 425 15.64 -8.98 -6.19
CA ALA A 425 14.44 -9.24 -5.40
C ALA A 425 14.54 -10.54 -4.58
N LEU A 426 15.16 -11.60 -5.12
CA LEU A 426 15.48 -12.80 -4.35
C LEU A 426 16.47 -12.50 -3.22
N ALA A 427 17.53 -11.72 -3.50
CA ALA A 427 18.50 -11.33 -2.49
C ALA A 427 17.84 -10.60 -1.33
N LEU A 428 16.97 -9.63 -1.63
CA LEU A 428 16.22 -8.86 -0.64
C LEU A 428 15.21 -9.74 0.11
N LEU A 429 14.44 -10.57 -0.59
CA LEU A 429 13.46 -11.48 0.00
C LEU A 429 14.11 -12.43 1.01
N TYR A 430 15.25 -13.04 0.64
CA TYR A 430 15.99 -13.93 1.54
C TYR A 430 16.64 -13.18 2.71
N TRP A 431 17.08 -11.94 2.51
CA TRP A 431 17.61 -11.10 3.58
C TRP A 431 16.53 -10.79 4.63
N ASP A 432 15.36 -10.35 4.18
CA ASP A 432 14.22 -10.01 5.03
C ASP A 432 13.65 -11.26 5.72
N GLY A 433 13.46 -12.34 4.95
CA GLY A 433 12.91 -13.60 5.45
C GLY A 433 13.90 -14.41 6.30
N GLY A 434 15.21 -14.12 6.18
CA GLY A 434 16.26 -14.65 7.05
C GLY A 434 16.34 -13.95 8.42
N SER A 435 15.38 -13.08 8.75
CA SER A 435 15.24 -12.48 10.09
C SER A 435 14.53 -13.42 11.07
N HIS A 436 14.77 -13.24 12.37
CA HIS A 436 14.16 -14.09 13.41
C HIS A 436 12.62 -14.02 13.43
N HIS A 437 12.04 -12.87 13.12
CA HIS A 437 10.58 -12.68 13.09
C HIS A 437 9.91 -13.43 11.92
N MET A 438 10.66 -13.72 10.85
CA MET A 438 10.20 -14.46 9.67
C MET A 438 10.59 -15.94 9.71
N HIS A 439 10.95 -16.46 10.88
CA HIS A 439 11.31 -17.87 11.03
C HIS A 439 10.17 -18.79 10.53
N GLY A 440 10.52 -19.73 9.65
CA GLY A 440 9.58 -20.63 8.98
C GLY A 440 8.90 -20.06 7.73
N ALA A 441 9.26 -18.86 7.26
CA ALA A 441 8.79 -18.32 5.98
C ALA A 441 9.24 -19.16 4.77
N PHE A 442 10.41 -19.79 4.89
CA PHE A 442 10.99 -20.65 3.86
C PHE A 442 11.12 -22.09 4.37
N LYS A 443 11.17 -23.04 3.44
CA LYS A 443 11.51 -24.45 3.72
C LYS A 443 13.03 -24.65 3.93
N MET A 444 13.67 -23.73 4.65
CA MET A 444 15.10 -23.73 4.93
C MET A 444 15.39 -23.03 6.26
N SER A 445 16.62 -23.17 6.74
CA SER A 445 17.06 -22.48 7.96
C SER A 445 17.31 -20.98 7.72
N ASN A 446 17.16 -20.14 8.76
CA ASN A 446 17.48 -18.71 8.66
C ASN A 446 18.94 -18.43 8.20
N PRO A 447 19.96 -19.17 8.70
CA PRO A 447 21.32 -19.05 8.16
C PRO A 447 21.39 -19.34 6.66
N GLU A 448 20.72 -20.40 6.18
CA GLU A 448 20.70 -20.69 4.75
C GLU A 448 20.06 -19.56 3.94
N ALA A 449 18.94 -19.01 4.40
CA ALA A 449 18.32 -17.85 3.75
C ALA A 449 19.31 -16.67 3.67
N ARG A 450 20.03 -16.34 4.74
CA ARG A 450 21.06 -15.28 4.74
C ARG A 450 22.18 -15.55 3.72
N LEU A 451 22.61 -16.79 3.58
CA LEU A 451 23.64 -17.17 2.60
C LEU A 451 23.11 -17.12 1.16
N ARG A 452 21.85 -17.52 0.93
CA ARG A 452 21.18 -17.33 -0.38
C ARG A 452 21.04 -15.85 -0.72
N ALA A 453 20.76 -15.00 0.26
CA ALA A 453 20.73 -13.55 0.04
C ALA A 453 22.06 -13.04 -0.50
N ARG A 454 23.19 -13.49 0.07
CA ARG A 454 24.53 -13.14 -0.43
C ARG A 454 24.80 -13.72 -1.82
N GLN A 455 24.43 -14.97 -2.07
CA GLN A 455 24.60 -15.60 -3.39
C GLN A 455 23.89 -14.81 -4.49
N TYR A 456 22.60 -14.51 -4.33
CA TYR A 456 21.84 -13.75 -5.31
C TYR A 456 22.32 -12.30 -5.42
N LEU A 457 22.77 -11.69 -4.31
CA LEU A 457 23.38 -10.37 -4.34
C LEU A 457 24.64 -10.35 -5.21
N MET A 458 25.53 -11.33 -5.08
CA MET A 458 26.74 -11.41 -5.90
C MET A 458 26.42 -11.54 -7.39
N GLU A 459 25.35 -12.26 -7.75
CA GLU A 459 24.89 -12.32 -9.13
C GLU A 459 24.28 -11.00 -9.62
N ALA A 460 23.46 -10.35 -8.80
CA ALA A 460 22.81 -9.07 -9.13
C ALA A 460 23.82 -7.92 -9.24
N MET A 461 24.91 -7.95 -8.45
CA MET A 461 25.99 -6.94 -8.48
C MET A 461 26.80 -6.93 -9.78
N LYS A 462 26.56 -7.86 -10.72
CA LYS A 462 27.09 -7.76 -12.10
C LYS A 462 26.50 -6.56 -12.85
N GLU A 463 25.28 -6.15 -12.50
CA GLU A 463 24.60 -4.96 -12.99
C GLU A 463 24.04 -4.19 -11.78
N PRO A 464 24.89 -3.42 -11.07
CA PRO A 464 24.53 -2.89 -9.77
C PRO A 464 23.43 -1.82 -9.85
N THR A 465 22.51 -1.91 -8.91
CA THR A 465 21.41 -0.98 -8.65
C THR A 465 21.57 -0.35 -7.26
N SER A 466 20.74 0.66 -6.95
CA SER A 466 20.66 1.22 -5.60
C SER A 466 20.40 0.15 -4.53
N THR A 467 19.43 -0.74 -4.76
CA THR A 467 19.10 -1.84 -3.82
C THR A 467 20.25 -2.82 -3.62
N THR A 468 21.00 -3.16 -4.67
CA THR A 468 22.14 -4.09 -4.52
C THR A 468 23.26 -3.46 -3.68
N TYR A 469 23.57 -2.18 -3.90
CA TYR A 469 24.52 -1.45 -3.08
C TYR A 469 24.02 -1.27 -1.63
N LEU A 470 22.72 -1.00 -1.46
CA LEU A 470 22.06 -0.95 -0.16
C LEU A 470 22.27 -2.26 0.62
N LEU A 471 21.95 -3.39 0.00
CA LEU A 471 22.07 -4.70 0.63
C LEU A 471 23.54 -5.06 0.92
N SER A 472 24.45 -4.77 -0.02
CA SER A 472 25.88 -4.96 0.17
C SER A 472 26.41 -4.15 1.36
N GLY A 473 25.99 -2.90 1.50
CA GLY A 473 26.38 -2.06 2.63
C GLY A 473 25.87 -2.59 3.97
N LEU A 474 24.62 -3.05 4.02
CA LEU A 474 24.06 -3.68 5.22
C LEU A 474 24.77 -4.98 5.60
N MET A 475 25.19 -5.77 4.62
CA MET A 475 25.97 -6.99 4.82
C MET A 475 27.39 -6.69 5.30
N ASP A 476 28.07 -5.73 4.70
CA ASP A 476 29.42 -5.31 5.09
C ASP A 476 29.43 -4.71 6.51
N ARG A 477 28.36 -4.02 6.89
CA ARG A 477 28.13 -3.57 8.26
C ARG A 477 28.08 -4.75 9.25
N ASN A 478 27.37 -5.83 8.91
CA ASN A 478 27.34 -7.02 9.77
C ASN A 478 28.72 -7.66 9.93
N LEU A 479 29.59 -7.53 8.92
CA LEU A 479 30.99 -7.95 8.95
C LEU A 479 31.94 -6.94 9.61
N ARG A 480 31.42 -5.86 10.22
CA ARG A 480 32.20 -4.78 10.85
C ARG A 480 33.10 -4.00 9.88
N LEU A 481 32.83 -4.07 8.58
CA LEU A 481 33.56 -3.33 7.56
C LEU A 481 32.90 -1.95 7.35
N TRP A 482 33.04 -1.05 8.32
CA TRP A 482 32.33 0.24 8.34
C TRP A 482 32.63 1.14 7.14
N ASP A 483 33.90 1.29 6.77
CA ASP A 483 34.29 2.10 5.60
C ASP A 483 33.67 1.56 4.31
N ALA A 484 33.74 0.24 4.10
CA ALA A 484 33.12 -0.41 2.95
C ALA A 484 31.61 -0.23 2.98
N ALA A 485 30.97 -0.47 4.13
CA ALA A 485 29.53 -0.33 4.30
C ALA A 485 29.04 1.08 3.96
N LEU A 486 29.68 2.12 4.52
CA LEU A 486 29.33 3.51 4.23
C LEU A 486 29.56 3.86 2.77
N SER A 487 30.66 3.39 2.16
CA SER A 487 30.92 3.58 0.73
C SER A 487 29.82 2.95 -0.13
N GLN A 488 29.39 1.71 0.15
CA GLN A 488 28.31 1.07 -0.61
C GLN A 488 26.99 1.82 -0.44
N LEU A 489 26.66 2.25 0.78
CA LEU A 489 25.42 2.99 1.06
C LEU A 489 25.39 4.37 0.40
N GLN A 490 26.55 5.03 0.26
CA GLN A 490 26.67 6.27 -0.50
C GLN A 490 26.47 6.03 -2.01
N GLN A 491 26.98 4.92 -2.57
CA GLN A 491 26.71 4.55 -3.96
C GLN A 491 25.21 4.25 -4.18
N ALA A 492 24.58 3.56 -3.24
CA ALA A 492 23.14 3.30 -3.27
C ALA A 492 22.34 4.61 -3.39
N LEU A 493 22.66 5.57 -2.52
CA LEU A 493 22.02 6.88 -2.49
C LEU A 493 22.33 7.73 -3.73
N ALA A 494 23.52 7.58 -4.33
CA ALA A 494 23.87 8.27 -5.57
C ALA A 494 23.05 7.78 -6.77
N LEU A 495 22.67 6.50 -6.78
CA LEU A 495 21.80 5.92 -7.82
C LEU A 495 20.32 6.22 -7.57
N ASP A 496 19.89 6.27 -6.31
CA ASP A 496 18.51 6.57 -5.93
C ASP A 496 18.44 7.58 -4.77
N PRO A 497 18.50 8.89 -5.07
CA PRO A 497 18.53 9.93 -4.05
C PRO A 497 17.21 10.12 -3.29
N ASN A 498 16.11 9.54 -3.76
CA ASN A 498 14.78 9.64 -3.12
C ASN A 498 14.32 8.33 -2.47
N ASP A 499 15.12 7.26 -2.48
CA ASP A 499 14.77 6.03 -1.77
C ASP A 499 14.95 6.20 -0.24
N PRO A 500 13.85 6.16 0.55
CA PRO A 500 13.96 6.26 2.01
C PRO A 500 14.75 5.10 2.63
N ALA A 501 14.82 3.92 1.98
CA ALA A 501 15.59 2.79 2.51
C ALA A 501 17.11 3.06 2.45
N CYS A 502 17.59 3.68 1.34
CA CYS A 502 18.97 4.16 1.21
C CYS A 502 19.32 5.18 2.30
N HIS A 503 18.51 6.24 2.46
CA HIS A 503 18.71 7.23 3.52
C HIS A 503 18.69 6.61 4.92
N ASN A 504 17.74 5.70 5.19
CA ASN A 504 17.65 5.04 6.48
C ASN A 504 18.86 4.15 6.79
N ALA A 505 19.33 3.38 5.80
CA ALA A 505 20.48 2.51 5.98
C ALA A 505 21.78 3.30 6.16
N LEU A 506 22.00 4.37 5.38
CA LEU A 506 23.15 5.25 5.54
C LEU A 506 23.12 5.95 6.91
N GLY A 507 21.99 6.57 7.25
CA GLY A 507 21.85 7.30 8.51
C GLY A 507 22.02 6.41 9.74
N SER A 508 21.40 5.21 9.76
CA SER A 508 21.59 4.26 10.85
C SER A 508 23.03 3.73 10.94
N SER A 509 23.69 3.49 9.80
CA SER A 509 25.07 3.01 9.78
C SER A 509 26.06 4.09 10.21
N MET A 510 25.83 5.35 9.83
CA MET A 510 26.59 6.51 10.32
C MET A 510 26.44 6.66 11.83
N SER A 511 25.23 6.54 12.37
CA SER A 511 25.02 6.61 13.82
C SER A 511 25.78 5.53 14.58
N MET A 512 25.80 4.30 14.07
CA MET A 512 26.49 3.18 14.72
C MET A 512 28.01 3.20 14.52
N SER A 513 28.53 3.97 13.56
CA SER A 513 29.97 4.16 13.28
C SER A 513 30.53 5.50 13.79
N GLY A 514 29.90 6.09 14.82
CA GLY A 514 30.41 7.29 15.49
C GLY A 514 30.03 8.63 14.86
N LYS A 515 29.11 8.65 13.89
CA LYS A 515 28.59 9.89 13.26
C LYS A 515 27.07 10.09 13.47
N PRO A 516 26.55 10.05 14.71
CA PRO A 516 25.11 10.10 14.97
C PRO A 516 24.43 11.41 14.55
N LYS A 517 25.11 12.56 14.68
CA LYS A 517 24.53 13.85 14.27
C LYS A 517 24.28 13.93 12.77
N GLU A 518 25.28 13.54 11.97
CA GLU A 518 25.14 13.44 10.51
C GLU A 518 24.09 12.37 10.13
N GLY A 519 24.12 11.22 10.83
CA GLY A 519 23.18 10.13 10.60
C GLY A 519 21.71 10.53 10.80
N ILE A 520 21.41 11.37 11.80
CA ILE A 520 20.06 11.90 12.05
C ILE A 520 19.51 12.70 10.86
N GLU A 521 20.35 13.45 10.14
CA GLU A 521 19.88 14.25 9.00
C GLU A 521 19.43 13.37 7.82
N TYR A 522 20.14 12.26 7.56
CA TYR A 522 19.68 11.26 6.61
C TYR A 522 18.40 10.55 7.10
N LEU A 523 18.28 10.23 8.38
CA LEU A 523 17.08 9.60 8.94
C LEU A 523 15.85 10.52 8.89
N LYS A 524 16.02 11.83 9.11
CA LYS A 524 14.97 12.83 8.92
C LYS A 524 14.56 12.93 7.45
N THR A 525 15.52 12.84 6.53
CA THR A 525 15.25 12.82 5.09
C THR A 525 14.44 11.57 4.71
N ALA A 526 14.80 10.39 5.22
CA ALA A 526 14.02 9.17 5.05
C ALA A 526 12.59 9.32 5.57
N LEU A 527 12.41 9.88 6.77
CA LEU A 527 11.10 10.17 7.34
C LEU A 527 10.30 11.16 6.49
N ARG A 528 10.97 12.13 5.86
CA ARG A 528 10.33 13.13 5.00
C ARG A 528 9.88 12.54 3.66
N LEU A 529 10.61 11.57 3.12
CA LEU A 529 10.28 10.82 1.90
C LEU A 529 9.18 9.77 2.13
N ASP A 530 9.06 9.24 3.35
CA ASP A 530 8.03 8.25 3.74
C ASP A 530 7.29 8.67 5.03
N PRO A 531 6.56 9.80 5.02
CA PRO A 531 6.01 10.42 6.22
C PRO A 531 4.92 9.62 6.94
N LEU A 532 4.23 8.70 6.25
CA LEU A 532 3.15 7.90 6.84
C LEU A 532 3.61 6.54 7.36
N ASN A 533 4.91 6.22 7.30
CA ASN A 533 5.50 5.03 7.94
C ASN A 533 6.67 5.38 8.88
N PRO A 534 6.47 6.30 9.85
CA PRO A 534 7.59 6.91 10.59
C PRO A 534 8.29 5.99 11.59
N SER A 535 7.67 4.89 12.03
CA SER A 535 8.14 4.07 13.16
C SER A 535 9.60 3.62 13.02
N ARG A 536 9.99 3.08 11.85
CA ARG A 536 11.35 2.58 11.62
C ARG A 536 12.40 3.70 11.69
N TYR A 537 12.12 4.85 11.08
CA TYR A 537 13.03 6.00 11.06
C TYR A 537 13.18 6.59 12.45
N LEU A 538 12.08 6.71 13.21
CA LEU A 538 12.11 7.15 14.61
C LEU A 538 12.93 6.20 15.47
N GLY A 539 12.76 4.88 15.34
CA GLY A 539 13.57 3.90 16.08
C GLY A 539 15.08 4.10 15.87
N ASN A 540 15.50 4.33 14.62
CA ASN A 540 16.91 4.60 14.29
C ASN A 540 17.39 5.99 14.75
N ILE A 541 16.53 7.02 14.74
CA ILE A 541 16.85 8.34 15.32
C ILE A 541 17.08 8.19 16.83
N GLY A 542 16.23 7.41 17.51
CA GLY A 542 16.40 7.10 18.92
C GLY A 542 17.70 6.36 19.23
N ILE A 543 18.14 5.45 18.36
CA ILE A 543 19.47 4.84 18.46
C ILE A 543 20.58 5.87 18.29
N ALA A 544 20.42 6.83 17.36
CA ALA A 544 21.41 7.89 17.19
C ALA A 544 21.52 8.77 18.46
N TYR A 545 20.40 9.12 19.09
CA TYR A 545 20.40 9.78 20.40
C TYR A 545 21.07 8.96 21.49
N PHE A 546 20.84 7.64 21.51
CA PHE A 546 21.55 6.73 22.41
C PHE A 546 23.07 6.76 22.18
N CYS A 547 23.52 6.77 20.92
CA CYS A 547 24.95 6.87 20.59
C CYS A 547 25.58 8.19 21.06
N MET A 548 24.79 9.25 21.23
CA MET A 548 25.27 10.55 21.75
C MET A 548 25.22 10.65 23.28
N GLY A 549 24.68 9.65 23.98
CA GLY A 549 24.42 9.73 25.42
C GLY A 549 23.18 10.55 25.79
N GLU A 550 22.37 10.94 24.81
CA GLU A 550 21.12 11.70 24.99
C GLU A 550 19.97 10.74 25.34
N TRP A 551 20.02 10.17 26.55
CA TRP A 551 19.14 9.08 26.97
C TRP A 551 17.67 9.47 26.99
N GLN A 552 17.35 10.71 27.36
CA GLN A 552 15.97 11.17 27.47
C GLN A 552 15.32 11.33 26.09
N GLU A 553 16.06 11.84 25.12
CA GLU A 553 15.68 11.95 23.71
C GLU A 553 15.53 10.57 23.09
N ALA A 554 16.48 9.66 23.36
CA ALA A 554 16.40 8.27 22.93
C ALA A 554 15.11 7.60 23.42
N VAL A 555 14.78 7.73 24.72
CA VAL A 555 13.53 7.23 25.29
C VAL A 555 12.31 7.80 24.56
N THR A 556 12.24 9.13 24.43
CA THR A 556 11.08 9.82 23.83
C THR A 556 10.82 9.32 22.41
N VAL A 557 11.86 9.20 21.60
CA VAL A 557 11.72 8.84 20.19
C VAL A 557 11.46 7.34 20.02
N ILE A 558 12.16 6.46 20.74
CA ILE A 558 11.97 5.01 20.64
C ILE A 558 10.58 4.60 21.18
N ASP A 559 10.12 5.21 22.27
CA ASP A 559 8.79 4.96 22.80
C ASP A 559 7.70 5.35 21.78
N LYS A 560 7.85 6.51 21.12
CA LYS A 560 6.96 6.91 20.00
C LYS A 560 7.00 5.89 18.86
N ALA A 561 8.19 5.40 18.48
CA ALA A 561 8.35 4.39 17.43
C ALA A 561 7.61 3.09 17.76
N LEU A 562 7.73 2.61 19.01
CA LEU A 562 7.07 1.38 19.48
C LEU A 562 5.55 1.54 19.61
N LYS A 563 5.05 2.72 20.01
CA LYS A 563 3.60 3.00 20.01
C LYS A 563 2.99 2.95 18.61
N LEU A 564 3.73 3.42 17.60
CA LEU A 564 3.30 3.40 16.21
C LEU A 564 3.36 2.00 15.59
N ASN A 565 4.34 1.18 15.98
CA ASN A 565 4.42 -0.22 15.55
C ASN A 565 4.95 -1.13 16.68
N PRO A 566 4.04 -1.68 17.50
CA PRO A 566 4.40 -2.53 18.64
C PRO A 566 5.08 -3.84 18.25
N GLN A 567 5.00 -4.26 16.99
CA GLN A 567 5.65 -5.50 16.52
C GLN A 567 7.16 -5.33 16.29
N THR A 568 7.68 -4.09 16.33
CA THR A 568 9.11 -3.80 16.10
C THR A 568 9.94 -3.95 17.38
N LEU A 569 9.84 -5.12 18.00
CA LEU A 569 10.35 -5.42 19.35
C LEU A 569 11.87 -5.28 19.49
N SER A 570 12.63 -5.25 18.39
CA SER A 570 14.08 -5.12 18.45
C SER A 570 14.58 -3.80 19.04
N TRP A 571 13.76 -2.73 19.05
CA TRP A 571 14.17 -1.43 19.59
C TRP A 571 14.03 -1.36 21.13
N SER A 572 13.23 -2.24 21.73
CA SER A 572 13.00 -2.22 23.18
C SER A 572 14.27 -2.55 23.97
N VAL A 573 15.26 -3.21 23.36
CA VAL A 573 16.58 -3.47 23.98
C VAL A 573 17.34 -2.17 24.26
N VAL A 574 17.34 -1.23 23.31
CA VAL A 574 18.01 0.07 23.47
C VAL A 574 17.19 0.97 24.40
N LEU A 575 15.85 0.87 24.31
CA LEU A 575 14.95 1.58 25.22
C LEU A 575 15.15 1.16 26.68
N ALA A 576 15.29 -0.14 26.95
CA ALA A 576 15.55 -0.66 28.30
C ALA A 576 16.87 -0.11 28.87
N ALA A 577 17.94 -0.09 28.07
CA ALA A 577 19.20 0.50 28.47
C ALA A 577 19.11 2.01 28.73
N ALA A 578 18.40 2.75 27.87
CA ALA A 578 18.20 4.19 28.03
C ALA A 578 17.41 4.53 29.31
N TYR A 579 16.32 3.80 29.60
CA TYR A 579 15.58 3.95 30.86
C TYR A 579 16.46 3.67 32.08
N ALA A 580 17.29 2.62 32.02
CA ALA A 580 18.18 2.27 33.11
C ALA A 580 19.23 3.35 33.40
N HIS A 581 19.77 4.01 32.38
CA HIS A 581 20.68 5.16 32.55
C HIS A 581 19.99 6.40 33.14
N LEU A 582 18.67 6.52 32.96
CA LEU A 582 17.86 7.57 33.59
C LEU A 582 17.39 7.23 35.01
N GLY A 583 17.77 6.06 35.56
CA GLY A 583 17.28 5.60 36.86
C GLY A 583 15.80 5.20 36.89
N ARG A 584 15.18 5.00 35.72
CA ARG A 584 13.77 4.62 35.55
C ARG A 584 13.63 3.10 35.52
N GLU A 585 13.83 2.47 36.68
CA GLU A 585 13.98 1.02 36.77
C GLU A 585 12.74 0.22 36.36
N GLU A 586 11.55 0.69 36.72
CA GLU A 586 10.30 -0.02 36.37
C GLU A 586 10.08 -0.03 34.87
N GLU A 587 10.27 1.11 34.21
CA GLU A 587 10.18 1.25 32.77
C GLU A 587 11.28 0.47 32.05
N ALA A 588 12.50 0.45 32.59
CA ALA A 588 13.59 -0.37 32.07
C ALA A 588 13.23 -1.86 32.09
N ARG A 589 12.68 -2.36 33.22
CA ARG A 589 12.21 -3.75 33.36
C ARG A 589 11.03 -4.04 32.41
N ALA A 590 10.12 -3.10 32.21
CA ALA A 590 9.00 -3.26 31.28
C ALA A 590 9.49 -3.36 29.82
N ALA A 591 10.39 -2.46 29.38
CA ALA A 591 10.98 -2.51 28.05
C ALA A 591 11.80 -3.80 27.83
N ALA A 592 12.54 -4.24 28.86
CA ALA A 592 13.24 -5.52 28.88
C ALA A 592 12.28 -6.70 28.67
N GLN A 593 11.12 -6.73 29.33
CA GLN A 593 10.11 -7.79 29.14
C GLN A 593 9.53 -7.80 27.73
N ILE A 594 9.29 -6.63 27.13
CA ILE A 594 8.84 -6.51 25.73
C ILE A 594 9.85 -7.20 24.79
N TYR A 595 11.15 -6.99 25.01
CA TYR A 595 12.18 -7.68 24.24
C TYR A 595 12.11 -9.21 24.41
N ARG A 596 11.94 -9.73 25.63
CA ARG A 596 11.86 -11.19 25.87
C ARG A 596 10.69 -11.85 25.15
N ARG A 597 9.53 -11.17 25.12
CA ARG A 597 8.31 -11.65 24.44
C ARG A 597 8.46 -11.75 22.91
N GLY A 598 9.38 -11.01 22.32
CA GLY A 598 9.64 -11.05 20.88
C GLY A 598 10.40 -12.27 20.38
N SER A 599 10.93 -13.08 21.29
CA SER A 599 11.59 -14.34 20.95
C SER A 599 10.56 -15.46 20.79
N PRO A 600 10.57 -16.25 19.70
CA PRO A 600 9.64 -17.36 19.48
C PRO A 600 9.63 -18.42 20.60
N SER A 601 10.73 -18.53 21.36
CA SER A 601 10.85 -19.43 22.51
C SER A 601 10.61 -18.75 23.86
N GLY A 602 10.32 -17.44 23.88
CA GLY A 602 10.32 -16.60 25.09
C GLY A 602 11.71 -16.39 25.72
N SER A 603 12.77 -16.94 25.11
CA SER A 603 14.15 -16.84 25.62
C SER A 603 14.82 -15.55 25.14
N VAL A 604 15.50 -14.85 26.04
CA VAL A 604 16.33 -13.68 25.69
C VAL A 604 17.44 -14.16 24.75
N PHE A 605 17.64 -13.45 23.63
CA PHE A 605 18.84 -13.68 22.82
C PHE A 605 20.07 -13.52 23.71
N PRO A 606 21.08 -14.42 23.61
CA PRO A 606 22.28 -14.28 24.42
C PRO A 606 22.97 -12.94 24.11
N PRO A 607 23.70 -12.34 25.08
CA PRO A 607 24.41 -11.08 24.93
C PRO A 607 25.15 -10.96 23.58
N ARG A 608 25.89 -12.00 23.20
CA ARG A 608 26.61 -12.07 21.91
C ARG A 608 25.72 -11.84 20.68
N THR A 609 24.48 -12.32 20.67
CA THR A 609 23.53 -12.11 19.56
C THR A 609 22.98 -10.69 19.57
N VAL A 610 22.76 -10.09 20.75
CA VAL A 610 22.40 -8.68 20.87
C VAL A 610 23.51 -7.81 20.29
N MET A 611 24.76 -8.06 20.68
CA MET A 611 25.94 -7.34 20.19
C MET A 611 26.22 -7.58 18.70
N TYR A 612 25.82 -8.74 18.16
CA TYR A 612 25.87 -8.98 16.72
C TYR A 612 24.99 -7.99 15.94
N PHE A 613 23.75 -7.76 16.41
CA PHE A 613 22.77 -6.85 15.77
C PHE A 613 22.84 -5.38 16.25
N ARG A 614 23.46 -5.11 17.40
CA ARG A 614 23.74 -3.79 17.97
C ARG A 614 25.24 -3.56 17.95
N ASN A 615 25.76 -3.57 16.74
CA ASN A 615 27.17 -3.45 16.45
C ASN A 615 27.62 -1.99 16.50
N PHE A 616 27.78 -1.41 17.67
CA PHE A 616 28.36 -0.07 17.78
C PHE A 616 29.87 -0.14 17.59
N GLU A 617 30.41 0.68 16.69
CA GLU A 617 31.86 0.76 16.46
C GLU A 617 32.57 1.34 17.68
N GLU A 618 31.99 2.37 18.28
CA GLU A 618 32.55 2.99 19.48
C GLU A 618 32.32 2.13 20.73
N ARG A 619 33.44 1.80 21.39
CA ARG A 619 33.43 0.99 22.62
C ARG A 619 32.62 1.62 23.74
N GLY A 620 32.65 2.94 23.86
CA GLY A 620 31.88 3.68 24.86
C GLY A 620 30.38 3.42 24.73
N VAL A 621 29.85 3.50 23.51
CA VAL A 621 28.43 3.25 23.23
C VAL A 621 28.05 1.78 23.48
N ALA A 622 28.91 0.84 23.07
CA ALA A 622 28.73 -0.58 23.34
C ALA A 622 28.69 -0.88 24.86
N ASN A 623 29.62 -0.30 25.62
CA ASN A 623 29.66 -0.41 27.08
C ASN A 623 28.39 0.18 27.71
N SER A 624 27.93 1.35 27.27
CA SER A 624 26.70 1.97 27.76
C SER A 624 25.47 1.09 27.49
N LEU A 625 25.37 0.44 26.32
CA LEU A 625 24.29 -0.51 26.06
C LEU A 625 24.33 -1.65 27.09
N VAL A 626 25.47 -2.26 27.29
CA VAL A 626 25.60 -3.43 28.17
C VAL A 626 25.38 -3.09 29.63
N GLU A 627 25.92 -1.97 30.11
CA GLU A 627 25.68 -1.47 31.46
C GLU A 627 24.19 -1.21 31.70
N GLY A 628 23.51 -0.56 30.75
CA GLY A 628 22.08 -0.29 30.82
C GLY A 628 21.26 -1.58 30.82
N LEU A 629 21.63 -2.57 30.01
CA LEU A 629 20.95 -3.88 29.97
C LEU A 629 21.16 -4.70 31.25
N LYS A 630 22.35 -4.61 31.87
CA LYS A 630 22.63 -5.19 33.18
C LYS A 630 21.72 -4.57 34.25
N LYS A 631 21.66 -3.24 34.30
CA LYS A 631 20.79 -2.48 35.21
C LYS A 631 19.30 -2.78 34.99
N ALA A 632 18.89 -3.00 33.74
CA ALA A 632 17.51 -3.40 33.39
C ALA A 632 17.18 -4.88 33.71
N GLY A 633 18.16 -5.68 34.16
CA GLY A 633 17.99 -7.09 34.46
C GLY A 633 17.74 -7.96 33.22
N LEU A 634 18.27 -7.59 32.04
CA LEU A 634 18.10 -8.37 30.81
C LEU A 634 19.08 -9.55 30.75
N PHE A 635 20.34 -9.33 31.13
CA PHE A 635 21.37 -10.37 31.31
C PHE A 635 22.50 -9.82 32.20
N ASP A 636 23.22 -10.71 32.89
CA ASP A 636 24.49 -10.37 33.53
C ASP A 636 25.60 -10.55 32.49
N PRO A 637 26.32 -9.49 32.09
CA PRO A 637 27.43 -9.59 31.15
C PRO A 637 28.59 -10.32 31.84
N GLY A 638 28.53 -11.64 31.86
CA GLY A 638 29.69 -12.49 32.08
C GLY A 638 30.69 -12.37 30.90
N PRO A 639 31.57 -13.35 30.70
CA PRO A 639 32.54 -13.38 29.59
C PRO A 639 31.93 -13.41 28.18
N GLU A 640 30.60 -13.29 28.05
CA GLU A 640 29.89 -13.20 26.76
C GLU A 640 29.76 -11.77 26.21
N TYR A 641 30.24 -10.74 26.94
CA TYR A 641 30.39 -9.41 26.37
C TYR A 641 31.57 -9.38 25.41
N VAL A 642 31.32 -8.87 24.21
CA VAL A 642 32.35 -8.81 23.18
C VAL A 642 32.18 -7.52 22.37
N HIS A 643 33.23 -6.71 22.38
CA HIS A 643 33.38 -5.54 21.50
C HIS A 643 34.68 -5.66 20.72
N VAL A 644 34.66 -5.21 19.47
CA VAL A 644 35.83 -5.16 18.60
C VAL A 644 35.98 -3.78 18.00
N SER A 645 37.22 -3.33 17.91
CA SER A 645 37.61 -2.12 17.19
C SER A 645 38.25 -2.46 15.85
N ARG A 646 38.42 -1.46 14.99
CA ARG A 646 39.12 -1.62 13.71
C ARG A 646 40.55 -2.15 13.88
N GLU A 647 41.25 -1.73 14.94
CA GLU A 647 42.62 -2.17 15.25
C GLU A 647 42.71 -3.66 15.59
N ASP A 648 41.57 -4.27 15.96
CA ASP A 648 41.52 -5.69 16.27
C ASP A 648 41.38 -6.55 15.02
N GLN A 649 41.06 -5.96 13.86
CA GLN A 649 40.84 -6.70 12.63
C GLN A 649 42.14 -7.33 12.10
N ILE A 650 42.08 -8.62 11.77
CA ILE A 650 43.12 -9.30 11.00
C ILE A 650 42.80 -9.08 9.52
N THR A 651 43.76 -8.57 8.75
CA THR A 651 43.58 -8.13 7.37
C THR A 651 44.68 -8.66 6.45
N GLY A 652 44.49 -8.56 5.13
CA GLY A 652 45.53 -8.84 4.14
C GLY A 652 46.28 -10.17 4.29
N ASP A 653 47.61 -10.12 4.22
CA ASP A 653 48.48 -11.31 4.28
C ASP A 653 48.53 -11.94 5.69
N ASP A 654 48.18 -11.20 6.74
CA ASP A 654 48.06 -11.77 8.09
C ASP A 654 46.95 -12.83 8.14
N LEU A 655 45.85 -12.65 7.39
CA LEU A 655 44.79 -13.66 7.29
C LEU A 655 45.31 -14.96 6.64
N LYS A 656 46.19 -14.86 5.64
CA LYS A 656 46.76 -16.05 4.98
C LYS A 656 47.64 -16.82 5.96
N THR A 657 48.53 -16.11 6.64
CA THR A 657 49.39 -16.69 7.67
C THR A 657 48.58 -17.30 8.82
N PHE A 658 47.44 -16.67 9.14
CA PHE A 658 46.57 -17.12 10.22
C PHE A 658 45.80 -18.41 9.88
N PHE A 659 45.30 -18.57 8.66
CA PHE A 659 44.42 -19.68 8.28
C PHE A 659 45.07 -20.81 7.47
N PHE A 660 46.25 -20.61 6.87
CA PHE A 660 46.80 -21.53 5.88
C PHE A 660 48.25 -21.92 6.20
N PRO A 661 48.50 -23.11 6.80
CA PRO A 661 47.53 -24.02 7.43
C PRO A 661 47.14 -23.57 8.85
N SER A 662 46.00 -24.02 9.35
CA SER A 662 45.58 -23.74 10.72
C SER A 662 44.67 -24.82 11.29
N ILE A 663 44.71 -25.01 12.61
CA ILE A 663 43.64 -25.67 13.36
C ILE A 663 43.01 -24.60 14.27
N ILE A 664 41.70 -24.44 14.16
CA ILE A 664 40.94 -23.55 15.05
C ILE A 664 39.83 -24.33 15.75
N GLU A 665 39.54 -23.95 16.99
CA GLU A 665 38.55 -24.60 17.84
C GLU A 665 37.65 -23.57 18.50
N GLY A 666 36.42 -23.98 18.82
CA GLY A 666 35.52 -23.13 19.60
C GLY A 666 34.35 -23.94 20.15
N TYR A 667 33.41 -23.23 20.78
CA TYR A 667 32.28 -23.85 21.47
C TYR A 667 30.95 -23.36 20.91
N GLY A 668 30.01 -24.28 20.71
CA GLY A 668 28.63 -23.95 20.34
C GLY A 668 27.78 -23.53 21.55
N SER A 669 26.58 -23.00 21.32
CA SER A 669 25.63 -22.53 22.36
C SER A 669 25.16 -23.57 23.40
N GLY A 670 25.63 -24.82 23.31
CA GLY A 670 25.39 -25.89 24.30
C GLY A 670 26.67 -26.52 24.84
N GLY A 671 27.81 -25.83 24.75
CA GLY A 671 29.11 -26.31 25.22
C GLY A 671 29.78 -27.37 24.33
N SER A 672 29.14 -27.77 23.23
CA SER A 672 29.74 -28.70 22.28
C SER A 672 30.93 -28.04 21.57
N GLN A 673 32.13 -28.57 21.77
CA GLN A 673 33.31 -28.14 21.04
C GLN A 673 33.14 -28.42 19.55
N TRP A 674 33.77 -27.63 18.71
CA TRP A 674 33.93 -27.88 17.27
C TRP A 674 35.36 -27.52 16.88
N SER A 675 35.86 -28.09 15.79
CA SER A 675 37.17 -27.73 15.25
C SER A 675 37.15 -27.64 13.72
N PHE A 676 37.92 -26.70 13.18
CA PHE A 676 38.22 -26.61 11.76
C PHE A 676 39.71 -26.83 11.53
N THR A 677 40.03 -27.77 10.64
CA THR A 677 41.39 -27.95 10.12
C THR A 677 41.43 -27.40 8.70
N THR A 678 42.31 -26.42 8.45
CA THR A 678 42.54 -25.83 7.12
C THR A 678 43.94 -26.21 6.66
N ALA A 679 44.05 -26.87 5.52
CA ALA A 679 45.32 -27.20 4.87
C ALA A 679 45.88 -26.00 4.09
N GLY A 680 47.16 -26.06 3.72
CA GLY A 680 47.83 -24.97 2.99
C GLY A 680 47.23 -24.67 1.61
N ASP A 681 46.55 -25.63 0.98
CA ASP A 681 45.83 -25.47 -0.29
C ASP A 681 44.41 -24.90 -0.12
N GLY A 682 43.99 -24.66 1.13
CA GLY A 682 42.66 -24.18 1.49
C GLY A 682 41.60 -25.26 1.66
N THR A 683 41.95 -26.54 1.61
CA THR A 683 41.02 -27.62 1.98
C THR A 683 40.67 -27.48 3.47
N VAL A 684 39.38 -27.35 3.79
CA VAL A 684 38.89 -27.23 5.18
C VAL A 684 38.06 -28.44 5.59
N THR A 685 38.26 -28.92 6.81
CA THR A 685 37.49 -30.02 7.42
C THR A 685 36.84 -29.54 8.71
N LEU A 686 35.51 -29.65 8.82
CA LEU A 686 34.75 -29.35 10.04
C LEU A 686 34.53 -30.63 10.86
N ARG A 687 34.86 -30.57 12.14
CA ARG A 687 34.66 -31.66 13.10
C ARG A 687 33.77 -31.21 14.26
N SER A 688 32.83 -32.05 14.66
CA SER A 688 31.96 -31.83 15.81
C SER A 688 31.67 -33.16 16.56
N PRO A 689 31.69 -33.17 17.89
CA PRO A 689 31.39 -34.35 18.72
C PRO A 689 30.00 -34.93 18.51
N ARG A 690 29.09 -34.18 17.88
CA ARG A 690 27.71 -34.63 17.61
C ARG A 690 27.60 -35.65 16.47
N VAL A 691 28.69 -35.96 15.77
CA VAL A 691 28.74 -36.93 14.66
C VAL A 691 29.71 -38.09 14.99
N PRO A 692 29.22 -39.34 15.15
CA PRO A 692 30.08 -40.51 15.31
C PRO A 692 31.00 -40.68 14.09
N GLY A 693 32.32 -40.75 14.29
CA GLY A 693 33.32 -40.72 13.21
C GLY A 693 33.99 -39.35 13.00
N GLY A 694 33.49 -38.29 13.66
CA GLY A 694 34.22 -37.04 13.92
C GLY A 694 34.31 -36.03 12.78
N VAL A 695 33.94 -36.35 11.54
CA VAL A 695 33.86 -35.38 10.43
C VAL A 695 32.40 -35.04 10.16
N VAL A 696 32.09 -33.75 10.18
CA VAL A 696 30.75 -33.24 9.83
C VAL A 696 30.71 -32.87 8.35
N ASP A 697 31.78 -32.27 7.83
CA ASP A 697 31.84 -31.83 6.45
C ASP A 697 33.26 -31.49 5.99
N THR A 698 33.47 -31.43 4.67
CA THR A 698 34.71 -30.93 4.05
C THR A 698 34.38 -29.82 3.05
N GLY A 699 35.37 -29.02 2.67
CA GLY A 699 35.12 -27.85 1.83
C GLY A 699 36.38 -27.11 1.41
N LYS A 700 36.18 -25.89 0.93
CA LYS A 700 37.24 -24.96 0.54
C LYS A 700 37.13 -23.65 1.31
N ARG A 701 38.28 -23.16 1.77
CA ARG A 701 38.47 -21.83 2.34
C ARG A 701 39.42 -21.02 1.46
N TRP A 702 39.09 -19.76 1.22
CA TRP A 702 39.93 -18.83 0.47
C TRP A 702 39.80 -17.42 1.03
N ILE A 703 40.73 -16.54 0.66
CA ILE A 703 40.74 -15.14 1.09
C ILE A 703 40.52 -14.26 -0.14
N GLU A 704 39.62 -13.28 -0.01
CA GLU A 704 39.44 -12.20 -0.97
C GLU A 704 39.53 -10.87 -0.23
N ARG A 705 40.62 -10.13 -0.45
CA ARG A 705 40.96 -8.91 0.31
C ARG A 705 40.99 -9.23 1.82
N ASP A 706 40.19 -8.53 2.62
CA ASP A 706 40.11 -8.70 4.08
C ASP A 706 38.98 -9.65 4.51
N ARG A 707 38.50 -10.50 3.60
CA ARG A 707 37.41 -11.44 3.84
C ARG A 707 37.90 -12.87 3.74
N VAL A 708 37.44 -13.71 4.66
CA VAL A 708 37.61 -15.15 4.62
C VAL A 708 36.32 -15.76 4.10
N TRP A 709 36.41 -16.51 3.03
CA TRP A 709 35.30 -17.26 2.47
C TRP A 709 35.46 -18.73 2.80
N THR A 710 34.38 -19.36 3.26
CA THR A 710 34.36 -20.79 3.53
C THR A 710 33.14 -21.43 2.91
N GLN A 711 33.33 -22.46 2.10
CA GLN A 711 32.26 -23.21 1.43
C GLN A 711 32.44 -24.69 1.74
N TYR A 712 31.43 -25.31 2.35
CA TYR A 712 31.43 -26.75 2.64
C TYR A 712 30.68 -27.53 1.55
N GLN A 713 30.79 -28.86 1.52
CA GLN A 713 30.10 -29.69 0.54
C GLN A 713 28.62 -29.87 0.88
N ASN A 714 28.29 -30.08 2.15
CA ASN A 714 26.94 -30.46 2.60
C ASN A 714 26.26 -29.35 3.40
N GLN A 715 27.01 -28.61 4.23
CA GLN A 715 26.50 -27.58 5.10
C GLN A 715 25.92 -26.44 4.26
N TYR A 716 24.67 -26.09 4.57
CA TYR A 716 23.90 -25.08 3.84
C TYR A 716 23.87 -25.30 2.32
N HIS A 717 23.84 -26.57 1.87
CA HIS A 717 23.80 -26.93 0.45
C HIS A 717 24.93 -26.34 -0.39
N GLY A 718 26.12 -26.21 0.21
CA GLY A 718 27.29 -25.70 -0.46
C GLY A 718 27.29 -24.20 -0.72
N LEU A 719 26.54 -23.43 0.05
CA LEU A 719 26.63 -21.96 0.01
C LEU A 719 27.90 -21.48 0.72
N ALA A 720 28.56 -20.48 0.12
CA ALA A 720 29.74 -19.87 0.68
C ALA A 720 29.38 -18.89 1.81
N ILE A 721 30.13 -18.97 2.91
CA ILE A 721 30.01 -18.10 4.09
C ILE A 721 31.13 -17.06 4.00
N CYS A 722 30.76 -15.78 3.99
CA CYS A 722 31.72 -14.68 4.07
C CYS A 722 31.95 -14.31 5.55
N SER A 723 33.20 -14.04 5.92
CA SER A 723 33.54 -13.60 7.25
C SER A 723 34.72 -12.63 7.33
N THR A 724 34.80 -11.93 8.46
CA THR A 724 35.92 -11.11 8.90
C THR A 724 36.39 -11.59 10.28
N VAL A 725 37.66 -11.37 10.60
CA VAL A 725 38.28 -11.91 11.81
C VAL A 725 38.91 -10.80 12.62
N PHE A 726 38.67 -10.84 13.92
CA PHE A 726 39.13 -9.85 14.89
C PHE A 726 39.77 -10.54 16.08
N LYS A 727 40.76 -9.89 16.69
CA LYS A 727 41.28 -10.27 18.01
C LYS A 727 40.25 -9.95 19.08
N ASN A 728 40.00 -10.90 19.97
CA ASN A 728 39.20 -10.70 21.16
C ASN A 728 40.11 -10.28 22.32
N ARG A 729 40.33 -8.97 22.51
CA ARG A 729 41.22 -8.49 23.58
C ARG A 729 40.73 -8.83 25.00
N GLU A 730 39.44 -9.07 25.16
CA GLU A 730 38.84 -9.41 26.45
C GLU A 730 38.90 -10.92 26.72
N GLY A 731 39.04 -11.74 25.67
CA GLY A 731 39.22 -13.20 25.73
C GLY A 731 38.19 -13.93 26.60
N THR A 732 38.46 -15.19 26.93
CA THR A 732 37.94 -15.78 28.17
C THR A 732 39.02 -15.74 29.27
N PRO A 733 38.64 -15.73 30.56
CA PRO A 733 39.59 -15.81 31.67
C PRO A 733 40.53 -17.02 31.60
N GLU A 734 40.11 -18.11 30.95
CA GLU A 734 40.86 -19.35 30.77
C GLU A 734 41.82 -19.32 29.56
N GLY A 735 41.93 -18.18 28.86
CA GLY A 735 42.76 -18.05 27.66
C GLY A 735 42.17 -18.77 26.44
N LYS A 736 40.85 -18.87 26.35
CA LYS A 736 40.12 -19.38 25.17
C LYS A 736 39.44 -18.22 24.44
N ASP A 737 38.94 -18.49 23.24
CA ASP A 737 38.22 -17.55 22.38
C ASP A 737 38.97 -16.23 22.13
N GLU A 738 40.28 -16.29 21.85
CA GLU A 738 41.14 -15.12 21.62
C GLU A 738 40.81 -14.40 20.30
N TYR A 739 39.92 -14.97 19.47
CA TYR A 739 39.50 -14.42 18.19
C TYR A 739 37.99 -14.51 18.00
N LEU A 740 37.49 -13.63 17.14
CA LEU A 740 36.09 -13.51 16.78
C LEU A 740 35.96 -13.49 15.27
N MET A 741 35.09 -14.34 14.77
CA MET A 741 34.72 -14.38 13.37
C MET A 741 33.30 -13.82 13.21
N PHE A 742 33.17 -12.68 12.55
CA PHE A 742 31.86 -12.15 12.15
C PHE A 742 31.53 -12.70 10.77
N THR A 743 30.43 -13.42 10.68
CA THR A 743 29.95 -14.04 9.44
C THR A 743 28.64 -13.39 9.01
N ASP A 744 28.13 -13.74 7.83
CA ASP A 744 26.79 -13.34 7.40
C ASP A 744 25.65 -13.80 8.32
N ILE A 745 25.90 -14.83 9.12
CA ILE A 745 24.89 -15.56 9.89
C ILE A 745 25.02 -15.36 11.40
N ALA A 746 26.23 -15.12 11.90
CA ALA A 746 26.52 -15.08 13.33
C ALA A 746 27.90 -14.49 13.65
N MET A 747 28.10 -14.14 14.92
CA MET A 747 29.42 -13.97 15.53
C MET A 747 29.87 -15.29 16.17
N ILE A 748 31.10 -15.72 15.89
CA ILE A 748 31.67 -17.00 16.32
C ILE A 748 33.00 -16.74 17.05
N PRO A 749 33.05 -16.88 18.38
CA PRO A 749 34.30 -16.90 19.14
C PRO A 749 35.08 -18.18 18.89
N PHE A 750 36.42 -18.09 18.85
CA PHE A 750 37.30 -19.23 18.59
C PHE A 750 38.75 -18.99 19.03
N SER A 751 39.49 -20.09 19.18
CA SER A 751 40.93 -20.14 19.49
C SER A 751 41.70 -20.80 18.35
N GLN A 752 42.97 -20.42 18.19
CA GLN A 752 43.91 -21.15 17.32
C GLN A 752 44.66 -22.19 18.15
N VAL A 753 44.67 -23.43 17.69
CA VAL A 753 45.46 -24.49 18.33
C VAL A 753 46.92 -24.31 17.91
N LYS A 754 47.79 -24.13 18.90
CA LYS A 754 49.24 -23.96 18.70
C LYS A 754 49.94 -25.27 18.39
#